data_AF-A0A445DAK3-F1
#
_entry.id   AF-A0A445DAK3-F1
#
_cell.length_a   1.000
_cell.length_b   1.000
_cell.length_c   1.000
_cell.angle_alpha   90.00
_cell.angle_beta   90.00
_cell.angle_gamma   90.00
#
_symmetry.space_group_name_H-M   'P 1'
#
loop_
_entity.id
_entity.type
_entity.pdbx_description
1 polymer ?
#
loop_
_entity_poly.entity_id
_entity_poly.type
_entity_poly.pdbx_seq_one_letter_code
_entity_poly.pdbx_strand_id
1 'polypeptide(L)'
;MKHWDSKAKRKAHKKGKAENRLQNSSKAHGQKNKSSEAQEKKKYNHVKQVSPTASWFSNNLPDHAIMQRILRSHTAGIIGLGIFDSEVLPSSLVEIAPILRVANEVEEYNPRVAYLCRFYAFEKAHQLDPSSSGRGVRQFKTALLQRLEKENELTLEGRVKSDAREMQSFYQHYYKKYIQELQNAGEKADRESISKAYQTANIIFEVLKAVNMTPAVELNCERLKTKLCRRKRCLSHTIFFLLILMIQGAIYSLRNIRGLPWPKDYKKNTDADILDWLGLMFGFQEDNVANQREHLILLLANVHIRKFWKPSQQPKLDERALTQVMKKLFKNYKMWCKLPTVEQKVQQRKLLYMGLYLLIWGEAANLRLMPECLCYIYHHMAFELFHMLSIDPMTGENVMQANGCEKEAFLRKVVAPIYDVIAKEAKRSKGGISKNSEWRNYDDLNEYFWSADCFQLGWPMRADADFFCVPDKLDFYNDHELANRYRWIGKVNFVEIRSFWHIFRSFDRMWSFFILCLHVMIVVAWNGSDDPSSVSYGDALRVLTVFITAAILNLGQAVLDIILCWKAKQNMSLYVKLRYILKVVSAAAWVFVLSVTYACTWDNPPGFAQTIRSWIGDDASFPSLFILAFVIYLSPNMLAAVFFLFPSAYQFLERLNYRIVMLMIWWSQPCLYIGRAMHESAFSRFKYTMFWALVIVTKLGFSYYIEIKPLVGPTKALIPTFPWHKFFPHAQNNIRIGACVALWTPITLVYFMDTQIWYALFSTLFGGIYGAYQRIGEIRTLEMLRSRFHLLPGAFNANLFPDEKNDSSKRGIKAIFSRRITKVPSNKGKEAARFAKLWNPIITSFREEDLISNREMDLLLVPYRVDRELGFMQWPPFLLANKIQTAVSMAMDSSVYGSDLRERIEADSYMSCAVRECYASLKSIIKHLIQGEHEKQVVDFIFAEIDSHAEAGTLISEFRMSALAHLYRQFVMLIEYLMENNKNDRDQVVILFQDMLEVVTRDLMMADELDHIVSLVHSDLDIRQPFTSEVALRFPVVQPTEAWREKIERLYLLLTTKESAMDVPSNLEARRRISFFSSSLFMDIPKAPNVHSMLSFSVLTPHYREEVLFHLHDLEAPNEDGASLLSYLQQMFPDEWKNFLERIGCASDEELRESEELEEELRLWASYRGPTLTRTVRGMMYYKKALELQAFLDMSRDEDLMKGNEAMESSYTDNSRHRKFR
;
A
#
# COMPACT_ATOMS: atom_id res chain seq x y z
N MET A 1 -19.87 -8.00 -54.70
CA MET A 1 -18.52 -8.46 -54.29
C MET A 1 -17.38 -7.52 -54.70
N LYS A 2 -17.15 -7.18 -55.98
CA LYS A 2 -16.05 -6.30 -56.43
C LYS A 2 -15.99 -4.91 -55.76
N HIS A 3 -17.13 -4.35 -55.34
CA HIS A 3 -17.17 -3.04 -54.69
C HIS A 3 -16.74 -3.06 -53.21
N TRP A 4 -16.95 -4.20 -52.52
CA TRP A 4 -16.48 -4.40 -51.15
C TRP A 4 -14.96 -4.63 -51.09
N ASP A 5 -14.42 -5.33 -52.08
CA ASP A 5 -13.00 -5.59 -52.22
C ASP A 5 -12.19 -4.30 -52.50
N SER A 6 -12.76 -3.39 -53.30
CA SER A 6 -12.20 -2.05 -53.53
C SER A 6 -12.18 -1.18 -52.26
N LYS A 7 -13.21 -1.28 -51.41
CA LYS A 7 -13.27 -0.59 -50.12
C LYS A 7 -12.28 -1.15 -49.11
N ALA A 8 -12.08 -2.48 -49.10
CA ALA A 8 -11.09 -3.15 -48.24
C ALA A 8 -9.66 -2.75 -48.64
N LYS A 9 -9.32 -2.78 -49.93
CA LYS A 9 -8.00 -2.36 -50.44
C LYS A 9 -7.72 -0.87 -50.18
N ARG A 10 -8.72 0.02 -50.31
CA ARG A 10 -8.58 1.45 -49.97
C ARG A 10 -8.39 1.69 -48.46
N LYS A 11 -9.02 0.88 -47.60
CA LYS A 11 -8.82 0.95 -46.14
C LYS A 11 -7.42 0.46 -45.73
N ALA A 12 -6.95 -0.65 -46.31
CA ALA A 12 -5.60 -1.17 -46.06
C ALA A 12 -4.52 -0.16 -46.51
N HIS A 13 -4.70 0.46 -47.68
CA HIS A 13 -3.73 1.44 -48.18
C HIS A 13 -3.72 2.74 -47.36
N LYS A 14 -4.86 3.19 -46.83
CA LYS A 14 -4.93 4.33 -45.89
C LYS A 14 -4.28 4.01 -44.54
N LYS A 15 -4.37 2.76 -44.07
CA LYS A 15 -3.75 2.32 -42.81
C LYS A 15 -2.22 2.29 -42.92
N GLY A 16 -1.68 1.74 -44.02
CA GLY A 16 -0.23 1.78 -44.29
C GLY A 16 0.34 3.20 -44.49
N LYS A 17 -0.44 4.14 -45.07
CA LYS A 17 -0.02 5.56 -45.15
C LYS A 17 -0.01 6.28 -43.79
N ALA A 18 -0.86 5.85 -42.85
CA ALA A 18 -0.88 6.41 -41.50
C ALA A 18 0.30 5.88 -40.65
N GLU A 19 0.62 4.59 -40.78
CA GLU A 19 1.76 3.95 -40.12
C GLU A 19 3.10 4.52 -40.62
N ASN A 20 3.26 4.74 -41.93
CA ASN A 20 4.46 5.40 -42.48
C ASN A 20 4.61 6.87 -42.05
N ARG A 21 3.51 7.59 -41.80
CA ARG A 21 3.57 8.96 -41.26
C ARG A 21 3.98 8.98 -39.78
N LEU A 22 3.55 7.99 -39.00
CA LEU A 22 3.96 7.83 -37.61
C LEU A 22 5.43 7.44 -37.48
N GLN A 23 5.93 6.53 -38.34
CA GLN A 23 7.36 6.19 -38.39
C GLN A 23 8.25 7.35 -38.84
N ASN A 24 7.82 8.14 -39.83
CA ASN A 24 8.60 9.31 -40.26
C ASN A 24 8.59 10.45 -39.23
N SER A 25 7.50 10.61 -38.46
CA SER A 25 7.45 11.56 -37.34
C SER A 25 8.38 11.15 -36.19
N SER A 26 8.49 9.84 -35.92
CA SER A 26 9.42 9.29 -34.91
C SER A 26 10.89 9.45 -35.33
N LYS A 27 11.22 9.21 -36.61
CA LYS A 27 12.58 9.45 -37.15
C LYS A 27 12.98 10.93 -37.12
N ALA A 28 12.05 11.84 -37.40
CA ALA A 28 12.31 13.29 -37.33
C ALA A 28 12.54 13.80 -35.90
N HIS A 29 11.95 13.16 -34.88
CA HIS A 29 12.23 13.45 -33.47
C HIS A 29 13.59 12.88 -33.02
N GLY A 30 13.97 11.69 -33.50
CA GLY A 30 15.28 11.10 -33.23
C GLY A 30 16.47 11.88 -33.83
N GLN A 31 16.29 12.54 -34.98
CA GLN A 31 17.34 13.36 -35.59
C GLN A 31 17.54 14.72 -34.90
N LYS A 32 16.52 15.28 -34.23
CA LYS A 32 16.67 16.53 -33.45
C LYS A 32 17.40 16.34 -32.12
N ASN A 33 17.33 15.16 -31.51
CA ASN A 33 18.09 14.87 -30.28
C ASN A 33 19.57 14.60 -30.57
N LYS A 34 19.90 13.97 -31.71
CA LYS A 34 21.30 13.73 -32.11
C LYS A 34 22.08 15.00 -32.47
N SER A 35 21.41 16.07 -32.91
CA SER A 35 22.08 17.37 -33.13
C SER A 35 22.37 18.14 -31.84
N SER A 36 21.60 17.89 -30.77
CA SER A 36 21.83 18.48 -29.44
C SER A 36 23.04 17.83 -28.74
N GLU A 37 23.17 16.51 -28.82
CA GLU A 37 24.30 15.77 -28.21
C GLU A 37 25.64 15.96 -28.97
N ALA A 38 25.59 16.30 -30.26
CA ALA A 38 26.79 16.56 -31.05
C ALA A 38 27.45 17.93 -30.76
N GLN A 39 26.71 18.88 -30.15
CA GLN A 39 27.27 20.17 -29.74
C GLN A 39 27.92 20.14 -28.35
N GLU A 40 27.57 19.17 -27.50
CA GLU A 40 28.11 19.07 -26.13
C GLU A 40 29.39 18.23 -26.04
N LYS A 41 29.60 17.30 -26.98
CA LYS A 41 30.85 16.48 -27.07
C LYS A 41 32.07 17.21 -27.64
N LYS A 42 31.98 18.50 -27.97
CA LYS A 42 33.10 19.31 -28.50
C LYS A 42 33.84 20.14 -27.46
N LYS A 43 33.51 20.04 -26.16
CA LYS A 43 34.10 20.91 -25.12
C LYS A 43 34.99 20.25 -24.05
N TYR A 44 35.24 18.93 -24.14
CA TYR A 44 36.23 18.27 -23.28
C TYR A 44 37.04 17.26 -24.10
N ASN A 45 38.08 17.77 -24.75
CA ASN A 45 39.21 16.97 -25.23
C ASN A 45 40.43 17.88 -25.45
N HIS A 46 41.10 18.19 -24.34
CA HIS A 46 42.51 18.60 -24.31
C HIS A 46 43.05 18.23 -22.94
N VAL A 47 43.83 17.16 -22.83
CA VAL A 47 45.27 17.14 -22.52
C VAL A 47 45.78 15.70 -22.67
N LYS A 48 46.92 15.58 -23.35
CA LYS A 48 47.65 14.39 -23.78
C LYS A 48 48.54 13.82 -22.68
N GLN A 49 48.56 12.48 -22.59
CA GLN A 49 49.74 11.60 -22.72
C GLN A 49 51.08 12.03 -22.10
N VAL A 50 51.59 11.21 -21.17
CA VAL A 50 52.99 10.75 -21.15
C VAL A 50 53.04 9.28 -20.73
N SER A 51 53.80 8.50 -21.48
CA SER A 51 54.31 7.14 -21.24
C SER A 51 55.65 7.05 -22.00
N PRO A 52 56.46 5.99 -21.92
CA PRO A 52 56.81 5.04 -20.85
C PRO A 52 58.36 4.87 -20.78
N THR A 53 58.89 3.94 -19.96
CA THR A 53 60.02 3.00 -20.25
C THR A 53 60.63 2.42 -18.95
N ALA A 54 60.62 1.08 -18.79
CA ALA A 54 61.78 0.15 -18.84
C ALA A 54 62.44 -0.06 -17.45
N SER A 55 62.92 -1.22 -16.98
CA SER A 55 63.16 -2.56 -17.52
C SER A 55 63.56 -3.53 -16.37
N TRP A 56 63.17 -4.82 -16.49
CA TRP A 56 63.95 -6.05 -16.24
C TRP A 56 64.82 -6.23 -14.98
N PHE A 57 64.55 -7.27 -14.16
CA PHE A 57 65.25 -8.57 -14.17
C PHE A 57 64.70 -9.56 -13.14
N SER A 58 64.59 -10.83 -13.55
CA SER A 58 64.43 -12.03 -12.75
C SER A 58 65.75 -12.45 -12.08
N ASN A 59 65.71 -12.89 -10.81
CA ASN A 59 66.26 -14.17 -10.32
C ASN A 59 66.44 -14.19 -8.79
N ASN A 60 66.33 -15.42 -8.26
CA ASN A 60 66.83 -15.96 -6.98
C ASN A 60 65.84 -16.08 -5.80
N LEU A 61 65.36 -17.33 -5.65
CA LEU A 61 65.15 -18.08 -4.40
C LEU A 61 66.34 -17.93 -3.42
N PRO A 62 66.14 -18.06 -2.09
CA PRO A 62 66.20 -19.41 -1.48
C PRO A 62 65.31 -19.68 -0.24
N ASP A 63 65.20 -20.98 0.04
CA ASP A 63 64.63 -21.66 1.20
C ASP A 63 65.40 -21.51 2.53
N HIS A 64 64.72 -21.94 3.60
CA HIS A 64 65.15 -22.31 4.97
C HIS A 64 65.37 -21.17 5.97
N ALA A 65 64.52 -21.02 7.01
CA ALA A 65 64.36 -21.82 8.24
C ALA A 65 65.35 -21.48 9.37
N ILE A 66 64.81 -21.48 10.60
CA ILE A 66 65.42 -21.76 11.92
C ILE A 66 65.62 -20.57 12.90
N MET A 67 64.95 -20.74 14.07
CA MET A 67 65.31 -20.33 15.46
C MET A 67 65.15 -18.85 15.89
N GLN A 68 64.85 -18.51 17.15
CA GLN A 68 65.22 -19.11 18.44
C GLN A 68 64.28 -18.58 19.57
N ARG A 69 63.73 -19.44 20.46
CA ARG A 69 64.08 -19.62 21.91
C ARG A 69 63.48 -18.57 22.87
N ILE A 70 62.96 -18.83 24.09
CA ILE A 70 63.20 -19.77 25.21
C ILE A 70 61.92 -19.65 26.12
N LEU A 71 61.36 -20.65 26.81
CA LEU A 71 61.90 -21.36 27.99
C LEU A 71 61.12 -22.68 28.23
N ARG A 72 61.89 -23.75 28.45
CA ARG A 72 61.41 -25.04 28.96
C ARG A 72 61.33 -24.97 30.48
N SER A 73 60.25 -25.48 31.06
CA SER A 73 60.30 -26.17 32.35
C SER A 73 59.70 -27.57 32.19
N HIS A 74 60.53 -28.55 32.51
CA HIS A 74 60.12 -29.92 32.74
C HIS A 74 59.34 -29.97 34.05
N THR A 75 58.15 -30.57 34.08
CA THR A 75 57.80 -31.53 35.13
C THR A 75 56.76 -32.49 34.59
N ALA A 76 57.17 -33.76 34.44
CA ALA A 76 56.25 -34.88 34.41
C ALA A 76 55.50 -34.87 35.75
N GLY A 77 54.19 -34.61 35.70
CA GLY A 77 53.32 -34.56 36.87
C GLY A 77 51.96 -35.09 36.47
N ILE A 78 51.60 -36.20 37.10
CA ILE A 78 50.30 -36.87 37.07
C ILE A 78 49.16 -35.85 37.05
N ILE A 79 48.39 -35.78 35.96
CA ILE A 79 47.10 -35.09 35.98
C ILE A 79 46.10 -36.08 36.57
N GLY A 80 45.95 -35.98 37.89
CA GLY A 80 44.85 -36.59 38.61
C GLY A 80 43.51 -36.07 38.08
N LEU A 81 42.48 -36.91 38.23
CA LEU A 81 41.09 -36.52 38.02
C LEU A 81 40.76 -35.28 38.87
N GLY A 82 40.79 -34.12 38.24
CA GLY A 82 40.36 -32.85 38.82
C GLY A 82 39.70 -32.04 37.72
N ILE A 83 38.37 -31.91 37.81
CA ILE A 83 37.46 -31.00 37.10
C ILE A 83 37.81 -30.78 35.62
N PHE A 84 37.10 -31.49 34.76
CA PHE A 84 37.06 -31.24 33.32
C PHE A 84 36.46 -29.84 33.07
N ASP A 85 37.28 -28.84 32.77
CA ASP A 85 36.83 -27.48 32.51
C ASP A 85 35.97 -27.42 31.24
N SER A 86 34.65 -27.33 31.42
CA SER A 86 33.66 -27.27 30.33
C SER A 86 33.72 -25.99 29.48
N GLU A 87 34.61 -25.04 29.81
CA GLU A 87 34.76 -23.75 29.14
C GLU A 87 35.94 -23.70 28.15
N VAL A 88 36.92 -24.61 28.26
CA VAL A 88 38.09 -24.65 27.38
C VAL A 88 37.90 -25.75 26.33
N LEU A 89 37.10 -25.46 25.31
CA LEU A 89 36.88 -26.34 24.16
C LEU A 89 37.62 -25.84 22.92
N PRO A 90 38.15 -26.75 22.08
CA PRO A 90 38.61 -26.38 20.74
C PRO A 90 37.51 -25.64 19.95
N SER A 91 37.88 -24.70 19.10
CA SER A 91 36.93 -23.86 18.33
C SER A 91 35.91 -24.66 17.51
N SER A 92 36.26 -25.87 17.06
CA SER A 92 35.38 -26.78 16.33
C SER A 92 34.33 -27.49 17.20
N LEU A 93 34.46 -27.44 18.53
CA LEU A 93 33.59 -28.13 19.50
C LEU A 93 32.83 -27.15 20.40
N VAL A 94 32.74 -25.87 20.07
CA VAL A 94 32.03 -24.87 20.92
C VAL A 94 30.54 -25.24 21.12
N GLU A 95 29.92 -25.95 20.18
CA GLU A 95 28.52 -26.37 20.25
C GLU A 95 28.19 -27.37 21.37
N ILE A 96 29.17 -28.13 21.88
CA ILE A 96 28.94 -29.09 22.97
C ILE A 96 29.10 -28.47 24.36
N ALA A 97 29.62 -27.24 24.47
CA ALA A 97 29.86 -26.56 25.75
C ALA A 97 28.60 -26.46 26.63
N PRO A 98 27.42 -26.07 26.10
CA PRO A 98 26.20 -26.00 26.89
C PRO A 98 25.77 -27.37 27.44
N ILE A 99 25.99 -28.45 26.67
CA ILE A 99 25.63 -29.81 27.06
C ILE A 99 26.48 -30.27 28.25
N LEU A 100 27.79 -29.98 28.21
CA LEU A 100 28.72 -30.31 29.28
C LEU A 100 28.46 -29.48 30.55
N ARG A 101 28.10 -28.20 30.42
CA ARG A 101 27.68 -27.38 31.57
C ARG A 101 26.45 -27.97 32.26
N VAL A 102 25.43 -28.34 31.49
CA VAL A 102 24.23 -28.99 32.03
C VAL A 102 24.56 -30.35 32.65
N ALA A 103 25.46 -31.14 32.06
CA ALA A 103 25.88 -32.40 32.65
C ALA A 103 26.53 -32.19 34.03
N ASN A 104 27.41 -31.19 34.17
CA ASN A 104 28.02 -30.84 35.46
C ASN A 104 26.99 -30.33 36.47
N GLU A 105 26.01 -29.53 36.06
CA GLU A 105 24.94 -29.04 36.94
C GLU A 105 24.02 -30.16 37.45
N VAL A 106 23.77 -31.17 36.63
CA VAL A 106 22.83 -32.25 36.94
C VAL A 106 23.52 -33.41 37.68
N GLU A 107 24.85 -33.47 37.67
CA GLU A 107 25.66 -34.52 38.29
C GLU A 107 25.35 -34.73 39.78
N GLU A 108 25.16 -33.64 40.53
CA GLU A 108 24.79 -33.70 41.96
C GLU A 108 23.39 -34.30 42.19
N TYR A 109 22.47 -34.16 41.23
CA TYR A 109 21.07 -34.56 41.38
C TYR A 109 20.80 -35.97 40.84
N ASN A 110 21.37 -36.31 39.69
CA ASN A 110 21.32 -37.65 39.11
C ASN A 110 22.59 -37.91 38.28
N PRO A 111 23.54 -38.71 38.80
CA PRO A 111 24.80 -38.96 38.13
C PRO A 111 24.65 -39.78 36.84
N ARG A 112 23.61 -40.63 36.73
CA ARG A 112 23.33 -41.39 35.50
C ARG A 112 22.83 -40.48 34.37
N VAL A 113 22.04 -39.46 34.68
CA VAL A 113 21.59 -38.45 33.69
C VAL A 113 22.76 -37.58 33.23
N ALA A 114 23.65 -37.17 34.14
CA ALA A 114 24.87 -36.45 33.79
C ALA A 114 25.77 -37.26 32.85
N TYR A 115 25.96 -38.55 33.14
CA TYR A 115 26.65 -39.49 32.26
C TYR A 115 26.03 -39.52 30.85
N LEU A 116 24.70 -39.66 30.74
CA LEU A 116 24.00 -39.67 29.44
C LEU A 116 24.16 -38.35 28.66
N CYS A 117 24.16 -37.21 29.36
CA CYS A 117 24.44 -35.91 28.74
C CYS A 117 25.88 -35.83 28.20
N ARG A 118 26.87 -36.34 28.93
CA ARG A 118 28.28 -36.38 28.48
C ARG A 118 28.48 -37.38 27.33
N PHE A 119 27.77 -38.50 27.37
CA PHE A 119 27.79 -39.49 26.28
C PHE A 119 27.23 -38.88 24.98
N TYR A 120 26.11 -38.18 25.06
CA TYR A 120 25.56 -37.45 23.92
C TYR A 120 26.49 -36.33 23.43
N ALA A 121 27.16 -35.60 24.34
CA ALA A 121 28.18 -34.63 23.97
C ALA A 121 29.37 -35.28 23.23
N PHE A 122 29.78 -36.49 23.62
CA PHE A 122 30.83 -37.25 22.94
C PHE A 122 30.40 -37.71 21.54
N GLU A 123 29.18 -38.24 21.36
CA GLU A 123 28.64 -38.59 20.05
C GLU A 123 28.55 -37.36 19.13
N LYS A 124 28.07 -36.24 19.66
CA LYS A 124 27.97 -34.98 18.92
C LYS A 124 29.35 -34.44 18.54
N ALA A 125 30.34 -34.54 19.43
CA ALA A 125 31.73 -34.20 19.12
C ALA A 125 32.32 -35.09 18.01
N HIS A 126 31.92 -36.37 17.96
CA HIS A 126 32.32 -37.29 16.90
C HIS A 126 31.70 -36.92 15.55
N GLN A 127 30.43 -36.51 15.52
CA GLN A 127 29.76 -36.02 14.30
C GLN A 127 30.35 -34.70 13.77
N LEU A 128 30.70 -33.77 14.67
CA LEU A 128 31.25 -32.46 14.30
C LEU A 128 32.66 -32.55 13.70
N ASP A 129 33.48 -33.51 14.13
CA ASP A 129 34.79 -33.78 13.52
C ASP A 129 35.09 -35.28 13.49
N PRO A 130 34.62 -36.00 12.46
CA PRO A 130 34.84 -37.44 12.33
C PRO A 130 36.33 -37.80 12.20
N SER A 131 37.11 -36.92 11.58
CA SER A 131 38.53 -37.12 11.27
C SER A 131 39.45 -36.95 12.48
N SER A 132 39.01 -36.21 13.51
CA SER A 132 39.80 -35.85 14.70
C SER A 132 41.18 -35.26 14.34
N SER A 133 41.22 -34.43 13.29
CA SER A 133 42.46 -33.94 12.68
C SER A 133 43.23 -32.95 13.57
N GLY A 134 42.53 -32.22 14.44
CA GLY A 134 43.14 -31.32 15.42
C GLY A 134 43.69 -32.06 16.65
N ARG A 135 44.97 -31.85 16.99
CA ARG A 135 45.61 -32.42 18.20
C ARG A 135 44.80 -32.17 19.48
N GLY A 136 44.25 -30.95 19.65
CA GLY A 136 43.41 -30.60 20.81
C GLY A 136 42.06 -31.33 20.85
N VAL A 137 41.44 -31.56 19.68
CA VAL A 137 40.17 -32.32 19.56
C VAL A 137 40.39 -33.78 19.94
N ARG A 138 41.50 -34.38 19.50
CA ARG A 138 41.85 -35.77 19.83
C ARG A 138 42.14 -35.95 21.32
N GLN A 139 42.90 -35.03 21.93
CA GLN A 139 43.15 -35.03 23.37
C GLN A 139 41.86 -34.90 24.17
N PHE A 140 40.98 -33.97 23.79
CA PHE A 140 39.68 -33.78 24.42
C PHE A 140 38.79 -35.02 24.33
N LYS A 141 38.61 -35.60 23.12
CA LYS A 141 37.79 -36.81 22.92
C LYS A 141 38.33 -38.00 23.70
N THR A 142 39.65 -38.19 23.73
CA THR A 142 40.28 -39.29 24.47
C THR A 142 40.06 -39.13 25.97
N ALA A 143 40.24 -37.92 26.51
CA ALA A 143 40.01 -37.65 27.92
C ALA A 143 38.52 -37.76 28.30
N LEU A 144 37.60 -37.33 27.44
CA LEU A 144 36.15 -37.44 27.67
C LEU A 144 35.71 -38.90 27.63
N LEU A 145 36.27 -39.71 26.72
CA LEU A 145 36.02 -41.15 26.65
C LEU A 145 36.50 -41.88 27.90
N GLN A 146 37.73 -41.62 28.36
CA GLN A 146 38.26 -42.22 29.61
C GLN A 146 37.39 -41.86 30.83
N ARG A 147 36.88 -40.63 30.87
CA ARG A 147 35.94 -40.20 31.91
C ARG A 147 34.61 -40.96 31.80
N LEU A 148 34.08 -41.11 30.60
CA LEU A 148 32.84 -41.86 30.36
C LEU A 148 32.99 -43.34 30.73
N GLU A 149 34.12 -43.98 30.43
CA GLU A 149 34.38 -45.38 30.80
C GLU A 149 34.32 -45.56 32.32
N LYS A 150 34.98 -44.67 33.07
CA LYS A 150 34.98 -44.69 34.54
C LYS A 150 33.61 -44.36 35.15
N GLU A 151 32.92 -43.35 34.62
CA GLU A 151 31.58 -42.97 35.08
C GLU A 151 30.52 -44.02 34.73
N ASN A 152 30.67 -44.75 33.63
CA ASN A 152 29.73 -45.78 33.24
C ASN A 152 29.69 -46.92 34.26
N GLU A 153 30.86 -47.42 34.68
CA GLU A 153 30.96 -48.49 35.69
C GLU A 153 30.32 -48.05 37.02
N LEU A 154 30.66 -46.86 37.51
CA LEU A 154 30.12 -46.32 38.77
C LEU A 154 28.61 -46.02 38.73
N THR A 155 28.09 -45.54 37.59
CA THR A 155 26.67 -45.19 37.45
C THR A 155 25.78 -46.38 37.09
N LEU A 156 26.36 -47.47 36.55
CA LEU A 156 25.64 -48.72 36.27
C LEU A 156 25.22 -49.45 37.56
N GLU A 157 26.02 -49.36 38.62
CA GLU A 157 25.73 -50.00 39.92
C GLU A 157 24.50 -49.40 40.64
N GLY A 158 24.18 -48.13 40.39
CA GLY A 158 23.03 -47.41 40.97
C GLY A 158 21.73 -47.47 40.14
N ARG A 159 21.70 -48.24 39.05
CA ARG A 159 20.64 -48.20 38.04
C ARG A 159 19.38 -48.97 38.45
N VAL A 160 18.26 -48.26 38.56
CA VAL A 160 16.93 -48.86 38.88
C VAL A 160 16.05 -49.03 37.63
N LYS A 161 16.28 -48.27 36.55
CA LYS A 161 15.46 -48.25 35.31
C LYS A 161 16.34 -48.20 34.06
N SER A 162 15.75 -48.47 32.89
CA SER A 162 16.42 -48.23 31.60
C SER A 162 16.76 -46.75 31.42
N ASP A 163 17.88 -46.44 30.77
CA ASP A 163 18.42 -45.08 30.63
C ASP A 163 17.41 -44.08 30.03
N ALA A 164 16.63 -44.53 29.04
CA ALA A 164 15.55 -43.73 28.45
C ALA A 164 14.44 -43.38 29.45
N ARG A 165 14.03 -44.33 30.30
CA ARG A 165 13.01 -44.12 31.34
C ARG A 165 13.53 -43.29 32.51
N GLU A 166 14.80 -43.45 32.85
CA GLU A 166 15.46 -42.66 33.90
C GLU A 166 15.56 -41.19 33.47
N MET A 167 16.07 -40.94 32.26
CA MET A 167 16.10 -39.60 31.65
C MET A 167 14.69 -38.99 31.52
N GLN A 168 13.69 -39.79 31.12
CA GLN A 168 12.30 -39.32 31.02
C GLN A 168 11.74 -38.92 32.40
N SER A 169 11.98 -39.75 33.42
CA SER A 169 11.53 -39.48 34.78
C SER A 169 12.21 -38.25 35.39
N PHE A 170 13.51 -38.07 35.11
CA PHE A 170 14.27 -36.90 35.53
C PHE A 170 13.76 -35.63 34.84
N TYR A 171 13.53 -35.67 33.53
CA TYR A 171 12.97 -34.55 32.78
C TYR A 171 11.59 -34.13 33.32
N GLN A 172 10.69 -35.10 33.59
CA GLN A 172 9.38 -34.82 34.17
C GLN A 172 9.48 -34.21 35.58
N HIS A 173 10.38 -34.72 36.41
CA HIS A 173 10.62 -34.20 37.75
C HIS A 173 11.19 -32.77 37.71
N TYR A 174 12.21 -32.54 36.88
CA TYR A 174 12.82 -31.22 36.67
C TYR A 174 11.81 -30.20 36.15
N TYR A 175 10.98 -30.59 35.17
CA TYR A 175 9.92 -29.72 34.63
C TYR A 175 8.89 -29.34 35.69
N LYS A 176 8.43 -30.29 36.50
CA LYS A 176 7.44 -30.02 37.56
C LYS A 176 8.03 -29.16 38.68
N LYS A 177 9.26 -29.44 39.11
CA LYS A 177 9.90 -28.76 40.23
C LYS A 177 10.36 -27.35 39.87
N TYR A 178 11.10 -27.18 38.77
CA TYR A 178 11.68 -25.89 38.45
C TYR A 178 10.79 -25.07 37.51
N ILE A 179 10.24 -25.65 36.44
CA ILE A 179 9.48 -24.88 35.44
C ILE A 179 8.05 -24.56 35.90
N GLN A 180 7.35 -25.52 36.53
CA GLN A 180 5.96 -25.30 36.95
C GLN A 180 5.86 -24.45 38.22
N GLU A 181 6.78 -24.58 39.18
CA GLU A 181 6.81 -23.72 40.37
C GLU A 181 7.21 -22.28 40.03
N LEU A 182 8.20 -22.07 39.15
CA LEU A 182 8.57 -20.73 38.65
C LEU A 182 7.44 -20.09 37.82
N GLN A 183 6.59 -20.89 37.17
CA GLN A 183 5.39 -20.39 36.48
C GLN A 183 4.26 -19.96 37.44
N ASN A 184 4.16 -20.59 38.61
CA ASN A 184 3.16 -20.28 39.61
C ASN A 184 3.56 -19.08 40.50
N ALA A 185 4.85 -18.77 40.61
CA ALA A 185 5.39 -17.73 41.50
C ALA A 185 5.19 -16.27 41.03
N GLY A 186 4.68 -16.01 39.82
CA GLY A 186 4.40 -14.65 39.33
C GLY A 186 5.63 -13.71 39.24
N GLU A 187 5.40 -12.39 39.17
CA GLU A 187 6.36 -11.30 38.87
C GLU A 187 7.59 -11.15 39.81
N LYS A 188 7.80 -12.05 40.78
CA LYS A 188 8.93 -11.98 41.74
C LYS A 188 10.11 -12.92 41.45
N ALA A 189 10.05 -13.73 40.39
CA ALA A 189 11.13 -14.65 40.04
C ALA A 189 12.19 -13.97 39.13
N ASP A 190 13.45 -14.11 39.51
CA ASP A 190 14.60 -13.50 38.84
C ASP A 190 14.72 -13.98 37.39
N ARG A 191 14.78 -13.07 36.42
CA ARG A 191 14.61 -13.36 34.98
C ARG A 191 15.74 -14.27 34.44
N GLU A 192 16.92 -14.20 35.05
CA GLU A 192 18.07 -15.04 34.74
C GLU A 192 17.85 -16.49 35.16
N SER A 193 17.25 -16.73 36.33
CA SER A 193 16.95 -18.06 36.84
C SER A 193 15.97 -18.83 35.94
N ILE A 194 14.97 -18.12 35.38
CA ILE A 194 14.00 -18.68 34.45
C ILE A 194 14.67 -19.05 33.12
N SER A 195 15.49 -18.14 32.57
CA SER A 195 16.22 -18.38 31.32
C SER A 195 17.13 -19.61 31.44
N LYS A 196 17.88 -19.70 32.55
CA LYS A 196 18.76 -20.82 32.85
C LYS A 196 18.01 -22.15 32.95
N ALA A 197 16.91 -22.19 33.72
CA ALA A 197 16.09 -23.40 33.86
C ALA A 197 15.52 -23.90 32.51
N TYR A 198 15.12 -23.00 31.61
CA TYR A 198 14.67 -23.38 30.27
C TYR A 198 15.80 -23.90 29.37
N GLN A 199 17.01 -23.34 29.49
CA GLN A 199 18.18 -23.82 28.75
C GLN A 199 18.54 -25.25 29.19
N THR A 200 18.63 -25.49 30.51
CA THR A 200 18.90 -26.80 31.10
C THR A 200 17.86 -27.84 30.68
N ALA A 201 16.57 -27.50 30.73
CA ALA A 201 15.50 -28.41 30.31
C ALA A 201 15.53 -28.72 28.81
N ASN A 202 15.90 -27.77 27.96
CA ASN A 202 15.99 -28.00 26.52
C ASN A 202 17.12 -28.99 26.16
N ILE A 203 18.25 -28.89 26.86
CA ILE A 203 19.38 -29.80 26.68
C ILE A 203 19.04 -31.21 27.17
N ILE A 204 18.45 -31.34 28.36
CA ILE A 204 17.98 -32.65 28.88
C ILE A 204 16.99 -33.30 27.92
N PHE A 205 16.12 -32.51 27.30
CA PHE A 205 15.17 -32.99 26.29
C PHE A 205 15.86 -33.45 24.98
N GLU A 206 16.89 -32.72 24.53
CA GLU A 206 17.69 -33.12 23.36
C GLU A 206 18.35 -34.48 23.59
N VAL A 207 18.95 -34.68 24.77
CA VAL A 207 19.56 -35.96 25.16
C VAL A 207 18.50 -37.06 25.29
N LEU A 208 17.33 -36.77 25.87
CA LEU A 208 16.22 -37.72 25.95
C LEU A 208 15.77 -38.22 24.56
N LYS A 209 15.78 -37.35 23.55
CA LYS A 209 15.45 -37.74 22.17
C LYS A 209 16.50 -38.69 21.58
N ALA A 210 17.78 -38.43 21.84
CA ALA A 210 18.86 -39.29 21.37
C ALA A 210 18.83 -40.69 22.02
N VAL A 211 18.48 -40.77 23.31
CA VAL A 211 18.48 -42.03 24.08
C VAL A 211 17.23 -42.91 23.81
N ASN A 212 16.15 -42.36 23.24
CA ASN A 212 14.86 -43.06 23.14
C ASN A 212 14.50 -43.49 21.70
N MET A 213 14.67 -44.78 21.37
CA MET A 213 14.34 -45.34 20.04
C MET A 213 12.90 -45.84 19.86
N THR A 214 11.92 -45.43 20.69
CA THR A 214 10.52 -45.94 20.60
C THR A 214 9.48 -44.88 20.19
N PRO A 215 8.62 -45.15 19.18
CA PRO A 215 7.72 -44.15 18.57
C PRO A 215 6.52 -43.72 19.42
N ALA A 216 6.11 -44.51 20.42
CA ALA A 216 4.88 -44.24 21.19
C ALA A 216 4.98 -43.05 22.18
N VAL A 217 6.19 -42.61 22.53
CA VAL A 217 6.44 -41.51 23.49
C VAL A 217 6.71 -40.16 22.79
N GLU A 218 7.01 -40.21 21.50
CA GLU A 218 7.34 -39.05 20.64
C GLU A 218 6.23 -37.99 20.63
N LEU A 219 4.97 -38.44 20.68
CA LEU A 219 3.76 -37.59 20.61
C LEU A 219 3.56 -36.67 21.83
N ASN A 220 4.02 -37.07 23.02
CA ASN A 220 3.96 -36.23 24.23
C ASN A 220 5.15 -35.28 24.34
N CYS A 221 6.31 -35.68 23.84
CA CYS A 221 7.53 -34.87 23.82
C CYS A 221 7.46 -33.73 22.77
N GLU A 222 6.89 -33.97 21.58
CA GLU A 222 6.63 -32.90 20.60
C GLU A 222 5.63 -31.86 21.09
N ARG A 223 4.60 -32.27 21.85
CA ARG A 223 3.65 -31.36 22.53
C ARG A 223 4.33 -30.44 23.55
N LEU A 224 5.41 -30.89 24.17
CA LEU A 224 6.20 -30.11 25.14
C LEU A 224 7.19 -29.18 24.44
N LYS A 225 7.86 -29.62 23.37
CA LYS A 225 8.72 -28.79 22.51
C LYS A 225 7.95 -27.66 21.85
N THR A 226 6.73 -27.92 21.36
CA THR A 226 5.83 -26.89 20.81
C THR A 226 5.38 -25.87 21.86
N LYS A 227 5.23 -26.25 23.14
CA LYS A 227 5.01 -25.30 24.24
C LYS A 227 6.25 -24.46 24.57
N LEU A 228 7.46 -25.04 24.49
CA LEU A 228 8.74 -24.37 24.77
C LEU A 228 9.15 -23.38 23.66
N CYS A 229 9.11 -23.82 22.39
CA CYS A 229 9.36 -23.00 21.21
C CYS A 229 8.33 -21.87 21.05
N ARG A 230 7.08 -22.09 21.47
CA ARG A 230 6.08 -21.01 21.53
C ARG A 230 6.58 -19.88 22.42
N ARG A 231 7.19 -20.14 23.58
CA ARG A 231 7.49 -19.10 24.58
C ARG A 231 8.78 -18.30 24.33
N LYS A 232 9.83 -18.88 23.72
CA LYS A 232 11.02 -18.13 23.29
C LYS A 232 10.74 -17.15 22.13
N ARG A 233 9.83 -17.52 21.20
CA ARG A 233 9.32 -16.61 20.15
C ARG A 233 8.31 -15.57 20.65
N CYS A 234 7.84 -15.65 21.90
CA CYS A 234 6.67 -14.91 22.40
C CYS A 234 6.94 -13.50 22.94
N LEU A 235 8.17 -12.99 22.99
CA LEU A 235 8.41 -11.62 23.50
C LEU A 235 8.27 -10.51 22.45
N SER A 236 8.36 -10.81 21.14
CA SER A 236 8.38 -9.75 20.11
C SER A 236 7.07 -9.58 19.32
N HIS A 237 6.05 -10.43 19.51
CA HIS A 237 4.83 -10.38 18.69
C HIS A 237 3.55 -10.54 19.52
N THR A 238 3.20 -9.52 20.29
CA THR A 238 1.96 -9.45 21.06
C THR A 238 0.73 -9.64 20.15
N ILE A 239 0.72 -9.08 18.93
CA ILE A 239 -0.39 -9.26 17.96
C ILE A 239 -0.49 -10.70 17.45
N PHE A 240 0.64 -11.35 17.14
CA PHE A 240 0.62 -12.74 16.67
C PHE A 240 0.14 -13.68 17.76
N PHE A 241 0.55 -13.46 19.01
CA PHE A 241 0.07 -14.21 20.18
C PHE A 241 -1.44 -14.01 20.41
N LEU A 242 -1.94 -12.78 20.31
CA LEU A 242 -3.38 -12.51 20.39
C LEU A 242 -4.16 -13.14 19.25
N LEU A 243 -3.64 -13.08 18.02
CA LEU A 243 -4.24 -13.73 16.86
C LEU A 243 -4.30 -15.25 17.07
N ILE A 244 -3.22 -15.87 17.58
CA ILE A 244 -3.19 -17.31 17.89
C ILE A 244 -4.23 -17.69 18.95
N LEU A 245 -4.35 -16.93 20.05
CA LEU A 245 -5.33 -17.21 21.09
C LEU A 245 -6.77 -17.09 20.58
N MET A 246 -7.05 -16.10 19.73
CA MET A 246 -8.39 -15.90 19.17
C MET A 246 -8.72 -16.91 18.07
N ILE A 247 -7.73 -17.30 17.27
CA ILE A 247 -7.82 -18.44 16.34
C ILE A 247 -8.14 -19.72 17.11
N GLN A 248 -7.48 -19.97 18.25
CA GLN A 248 -7.76 -21.13 19.11
C GLN A 248 -9.21 -21.11 19.63
N GLY A 249 -9.74 -19.95 20.01
CA GLY A 249 -11.14 -19.82 20.43
C GLY A 249 -12.16 -20.11 19.32
N ALA A 250 -11.87 -19.68 18.08
CA ALA A 250 -12.68 -20.00 16.90
C ALA A 250 -12.60 -21.49 16.54
N ILE A 251 -11.39 -22.08 16.54
CA ILE A 251 -11.18 -23.52 16.31
C ILE A 251 -11.93 -24.36 17.33
N TYR A 252 -11.84 -24.03 18.63
CA TYR A 252 -12.56 -24.74 19.68
C TYR A 252 -14.08 -24.70 19.46
N SER A 253 -14.61 -23.57 19.00
CA SER A 253 -16.03 -23.40 18.70
C SER A 253 -16.48 -24.22 17.49
N LEU A 254 -15.63 -24.33 16.44
CA LEU A 254 -15.89 -25.15 15.25
C LEU A 254 -15.79 -26.66 15.53
N ARG A 255 -14.95 -27.07 16.50
CA ARG A 255 -14.83 -28.45 16.95
C ARG A 255 -16.00 -28.93 17.84
N ASN A 256 -16.96 -28.06 18.14
CA ASN A 256 -18.15 -28.45 18.89
C ASN A 256 -19.16 -29.19 17.99
N ILE A 257 -18.96 -30.51 17.84
CA ILE A 257 -19.81 -31.40 17.03
C ILE A 257 -20.80 -32.21 17.90
N ARG A 258 -21.11 -31.75 19.11
CA ARG A 258 -22.07 -32.47 19.97
C ARG A 258 -23.46 -32.40 19.34
N GLY A 259 -24.15 -33.54 19.21
CA GLY A 259 -25.53 -33.62 18.72
C GLY A 259 -25.74 -33.60 17.20
N LEU A 260 -24.69 -33.69 16.36
CA LEU A 260 -24.85 -33.83 14.90
C LEU A 260 -25.00 -35.30 14.49
N PRO A 261 -25.93 -35.64 13.57
CA PRO A 261 -26.11 -37.00 13.05
C PRO A 261 -25.02 -37.33 12.02
N TRP A 262 -24.29 -38.43 12.21
CA TRP A 262 -23.25 -38.89 11.28
C TRP A 262 -23.73 -40.12 10.48
N PRO A 263 -23.29 -40.29 9.22
CA PRO A 263 -23.55 -41.51 8.46
C PRO A 263 -23.00 -42.75 9.20
N LYS A 264 -23.73 -43.88 9.15
CA LYS A 264 -23.43 -45.11 9.91
C LYS A 264 -22.04 -45.70 9.59
N ASP A 265 -21.52 -45.46 8.39
CA ASP A 265 -20.26 -46.03 7.91
C ASP A 265 -19.03 -45.11 8.08
N TYR A 266 -19.20 -43.90 8.67
CA TYR A 266 -18.12 -42.93 8.76
C TYR A 266 -17.25 -43.11 10.01
N LYS A 267 -15.94 -43.38 9.81
CA LYS A 267 -14.95 -43.39 10.90
C LYS A 267 -14.59 -41.95 11.29
N LYS A 268 -15.06 -41.52 12.46
CA LYS A 268 -14.83 -40.17 12.98
C LYS A 268 -13.34 -39.91 13.24
N ASN A 269 -12.77 -38.94 12.54
CA ASN A 269 -11.42 -38.45 12.79
C ASN A 269 -11.36 -37.63 14.09
N THR A 270 -10.29 -37.74 14.87
CA THR A 270 -10.15 -37.06 16.18
C THR A 270 -10.15 -35.53 16.09
N ASP A 271 -9.81 -34.99 14.91
CA ASP A 271 -9.75 -33.55 14.63
C ASP A 271 -10.92 -33.03 13.78
N ALA A 272 -11.97 -33.83 13.56
CA ALA A 272 -13.12 -33.42 12.76
C ALA A 272 -13.81 -32.16 13.33
N ASP A 273 -14.36 -31.32 12.45
CA ASP A 273 -15.12 -30.12 12.82
C ASP A 273 -16.50 -30.02 12.15
N ILE A 274 -17.21 -28.91 12.41
CA ILE A 274 -18.54 -28.64 11.83
C ILE A 274 -18.50 -28.58 10.29
N LEU A 275 -17.39 -28.11 9.69
CA LEU A 275 -17.28 -27.97 8.24
C LEU A 275 -16.98 -29.31 7.56
N ASP A 276 -16.24 -30.21 8.20
CA ASP A 276 -16.11 -31.59 7.73
C ASP A 276 -17.47 -32.27 7.66
N TRP A 277 -18.31 -32.05 8.69
CA TRP A 277 -19.67 -32.58 8.70
C TRP A 277 -20.52 -32.01 7.56
N LEU A 278 -20.51 -30.69 7.35
CA LEU A 278 -21.22 -30.07 6.21
C LEU A 278 -20.69 -30.55 4.85
N GLY A 279 -19.38 -30.72 4.74
CA GLY A 279 -18.70 -31.24 3.56
C GLY A 279 -19.20 -32.62 3.18
N LEU A 280 -19.27 -33.52 4.17
CA LEU A 280 -19.79 -34.88 3.99
C LEU A 280 -21.28 -34.89 3.67
N MET A 281 -22.09 -34.12 4.41
CA MET A 281 -23.54 -34.14 4.24
C MET A 281 -23.98 -33.56 2.88
N PHE A 282 -23.34 -32.51 2.36
CA PHE A 282 -23.77 -31.89 1.11
C PHE A 282 -22.87 -32.21 -0.10
N GLY A 283 -21.80 -32.99 0.11
CA GLY A 283 -20.89 -33.42 -0.97
C GLY A 283 -20.05 -32.28 -1.54
N PHE A 284 -19.48 -31.43 -0.68
CA PHE A 284 -18.52 -30.38 -1.08
C PHE A 284 -17.12 -30.96 -1.32
N GLN A 285 -16.28 -30.26 -2.08
CA GLN A 285 -14.88 -30.62 -2.33
C GLN A 285 -14.03 -30.45 -1.07
N GLU A 286 -13.10 -31.39 -0.83
CA GLU A 286 -12.24 -31.39 0.37
C GLU A 286 -11.37 -30.12 0.47
N ASP A 287 -10.81 -29.66 -0.66
CA ASP A 287 -10.01 -28.43 -0.73
C ASP A 287 -10.83 -27.17 -0.44
N ASN A 288 -12.09 -27.14 -0.90
CA ASN A 288 -13.00 -26.02 -0.61
C ASN A 288 -13.33 -25.97 0.89
N VAL A 289 -13.60 -27.12 1.50
CA VAL A 289 -13.83 -27.24 2.96
C VAL A 289 -12.62 -26.73 3.74
N ALA A 290 -11.40 -27.13 3.35
CA ALA A 290 -10.18 -26.65 3.99
C ALA A 290 -9.99 -25.12 3.86
N ASN A 291 -10.23 -24.57 2.67
CA ASN A 291 -10.08 -23.13 2.41
C ASN A 291 -11.14 -22.30 3.16
N GLN A 292 -12.41 -22.70 3.11
CA GLN A 292 -13.49 -22.00 3.83
C GLN A 292 -13.37 -22.13 5.35
N ARG A 293 -12.78 -23.22 5.85
CA ARG A 293 -12.41 -23.37 7.27
C ARG A 293 -11.44 -22.28 7.69
N GLU A 294 -10.33 -22.13 6.98
CA GLU A 294 -9.36 -21.08 7.27
C GLU A 294 -10.00 -19.70 7.20
N HIS A 295 -10.77 -19.43 6.14
CA HIS A 295 -11.46 -18.17 5.94
C HIS A 295 -12.43 -17.83 7.07
N LEU A 296 -13.28 -18.77 7.50
CA LEU A 296 -14.24 -18.57 8.59
C LEU A 296 -13.54 -18.33 9.93
N ILE A 297 -12.47 -19.08 10.22
CA ILE A 297 -11.65 -18.89 11.43
C ILE A 297 -11.07 -17.49 11.47
N LEU A 298 -10.43 -17.05 10.38
CA LEU A 298 -9.82 -15.73 10.28
C LEU A 298 -10.87 -14.61 10.42
N LEU A 299 -12.02 -14.76 9.77
CA LEU A 299 -13.10 -13.78 9.82
C LEU A 299 -13.66 -13.60 11.24
N LEU A 300 -13.86 -14.71 11.96
CA LEU A 300 -14.33 -14.71 13.34
C LEU A 300 -13.28 -14.14 14.30
N ALA A 301 -12.03 -14.61 14.21
CA ALA A 301 -10.93 -14.12 15.05
C ALA A 301 -10.73 -12.61 14.90
N ASN A 302 -10.79 -12.11 13.67
CA ASN A 302 -10.62 -10.71 13.34
C ASN A 302 -11.72 -9.80 13.90
N VAL A 303 -13.01 -10.19 13.77
CA VAL A 303 -14.11 -9.41 14.38
C VAL A 303 -14.02 -9.43 15.90
N HIS A 304 -13.54 -10.53 16.47
CA HIS A 304 -13.36 -10.67 17.91
C HIS A 304 -12.25 -9.74 18.45
N ILE A 305 -11.07 -9.75 17.82
CA ILE A 305 -9.91 -8.91 18.19
C ILE A 305 -10.28 -7.43 18.23
N ARG A 306 -11.03 -6.95 17.23
CA ARG A 306 -11.34 -5.52 17.10
C ARG A 306 -12.33 -4.96 18.10
N LYS A 307 -13.11 -5.82 18.78
CA LYS A 307 -14.21 -5.38 19.64
C LYS A 307 -14.02 -5.72 21.11
N PHE A 308 -13.29 -6.78 21.42
CA PHE A 308 -13.21 -7.33 22.77
C PHE A 308 -11.76 -7.65 23.12
N TRP A 309 -10.98 -6.60 23.37
CA TRP A 309 -9.64 -6.76 23.92
C TRP A 309 -9.72 -6.76 25.46
N LYS A 310 -9.54 -7.94 26.06
CA LYS A 310 -9.26 -8.11 27.50
C LYS A 310 -8.21 -9.20 27.68
N PRO A 311 -6.97 -8.88 28.09
CA PRO A 311 -5.88 -9.87 28.19
C PRO A 311 -6.09 -10.96 29.25
N SER A 312 -7.12 -10.84 30.11
CA SER A 312 -7.37 -11.73 31.26
C SER A 312 -8.42 -12.82 31.04
N GLN A 313 -9.07 -12.94 29.88
CA GLN A 313 -10.13 -13.94 29.63
C GLN A 313 -9.66 -15.16 28.82
N GLN A 314 -10.18 -16.35 29.17
CA GLN A 314 -9.97 -17.60 28.43
C GLN A 314 -10.39 -17.48 26.96
N PRO A 315 -9.78 -18.25 26.04
CA PRO A 315 -10.05 -18.19 24.60
C PRO A 315 -11.41 -18.82 24.25
N LYS A 316 -12.50 -18.13 24.57
CA LYS A 316 -13.87 -18.49 24.15
C LYS A 316 -14.38 -17.45 23.16
N LEU A 317 -14.89 -17.89 22.02
CA LEU A 317 -15.47 -17.01 21.01
C LEU A 317 -16.75 -16.33 21.54
N ASP A 318 -16.76 -15.00 21.60
CA ASP A 318 -17.94 -14.21 21.97
C ASP A 318 -19.06 -14.33 20.92
N GLU A 319 -20.28 -14.58 21.39
CA GLU A 319 -21.49 -14.69 20.57
C GLU A 319 -21.85 -13.36 19.86
N ARG A 320 -21.42 -12.22 20.40
CA ARG A 320 -21.61 -10.90 19.77
C ARG A 320 -20.83 -10.78 18.46
N ALA A 321 -19.59 -11.29 18.43
CA ALA A 321 -18.77 -11.31 17.22
C ALA A 321 -19.41 -12.19 16.14
N LEU A 322 -19.91 -13.36 16.55
CA LEU A 322 -20.62 -14.30 15.69
C LEU A 322 -21.88 -13.69 15.07
N THR A 323 -22.69 -13.03 15.88
CA THR A 323 -23.95 -12.40 15.44
C THR A 323 -23.69 -11.25 14.44
N GLN A 324 -22.58 -10.52 14.60
CA GLN A 324 -22.21 -9.46 13.67
C GLN A 324 -21.77 -10.01 12.31
N VAL A 325 -20.92 -11.04 12.31
CA VAL A 325 -20.51 -11.74 11.08
C VAL A 325 -21.75 -12.26 10.34
N MET A 326 -22.62 -12.94 11.06
CA MET A 326 -23.87 -13.49 10.54
C MET A 326 -24.76 -12.39 9.92
N LYS A 327 -24.93 -11.25 10.61
CA LYS A 327 -25.71 -10.12 10.09
C LYS A 327 -25.12 -9.53 8.81
N LYS A 328 -23.79 -9.55 8.65
CA LYS A 328 -23.12 -9.10 7.43
C LYS A 328 -23.28 -10.10 6.28
N LEU A 329 -22.98 -11.38 6.51
CA LEU A 329 -23.09 -12.43 5.49
C LEU A 329 -24.52 -12.55 4.95
N PHE A 330 -25.52 -12.57 5.82
CA PHE A 330 -26.92 -12.76 5.43
C PHE A 330 -27.66 -11.46 5.11
N LYS A 331 -26.97 -10.32 4.95
CA LYS A 331 -27.63 -9.05 4.62
C LYS A 331 -28.42 -9.15 3.32
N ASN A 332 -27.80 -9.68 2.27
CA ASN A 332 -28.41 -9.81 0.95
C ASN A 332 -29.54 -10.83 0.96
N TYR A 333 -29.30 -12.00 1.57
CA TYR A 333 -30.32 -13.04 1.75
C TYR A 333 -31.57 -12.53 2.50
N LYS A 334 -31.39 -11.78 3.60
CA LYS A 334 -32.51 -11.17 4.34
C LYS A 334 -33.29 -10.15 3.50
N MET A 335 -32.60 -9.40 2.63
CA MET A 335 -33.26 -8.48 1.70
C MET A 335 -34.06 -9.23 0.62
N TRP A 336 -33.53 -10.37 0.13
CA TRP A 336 -34.18 -11.20 -0.87
C TRP A 336 -35.44 -11.91 -0.31
N CYS A 337 -35.40 -12.50 0.89
CA CYS A 337 -36.53 -13.27 1.43
C CYS A 337 -37.70 -12.46 2.00
N LYS A 338 -37.52 -11.20 2.43
CA LYS A 338 -38.55 -10.39 3.14
C LYS A 338 -39.42 -11.15 4.19
N LEU A 339 -38.92 -12.17 4.91
CA LEU A 339 -39.67 -12.99 5.89
C LEU A 339 -38.73 -13.59 6.99
N PRO A 340 -39.26 -14.22 8.07
CA PRO A 340 -38.96 -13.87 9.46
C PRO A 340 -37.69 -14.51 10.02
N THR A 341 -37.22 -13.94 11.13
CA THR A 341 -36.10 -14.42 11.95
C THR A 341 -36.33 -15.82 12.52
N VAL A 342 -35.58 -16.80 12.02
CA VAL A 342 -35.39 -18.10 12.69
C VAL A 342 -34.78 -17.85 14.08
N GLU A 343 -35.31 -18.46 15.14
CA GLU A 343 -34.76 -18.39 16.49
C GLU A 343 -33.36 -19.05 16.53
N GLN A 344 -32.33 -18.21 16.42
CA GLN A 344 -30.93 -18.62 16.42
C GLN A 344 -30.34 -18.52 17.83
N LYS A 345 -30.93 -19.20 18.81
CA LYS A 345 -30.45 -19.15 20.21
C LYS A 345 -29.18 -19.98 20.47
N VAL A 346 -28.78 -20.88 19.55
CA VAL A 346 -27.63 -21.79 19.75
C VAL A 346 -26.44 -21.38 18.88
N GLN A 347 -25.28 -21.13 19.51
CA GLN A 347 -24.01 -20.75 18.84
C GLN A 347 -23.60 -21.72 17.71
N GLN A 348 -23.80 -23.02 17.91
CA GLN A 348 -23.51 -24.07 16.93
C GLN A 348 -24.35 -23.95 15.65
N ARG A 349 -25.65 -23.60 15.76
CA ARG A 349 -26.55 -23.40 14.61
C ARG A 349 -26.13 -22.18 13.77
N LYS A 350 -25.70 -21.10 14.42
CA LYS A 350 -25.15 -19.92 13.71
C LYS A 350 -23.93 -20.29 12.88
N LEU A 351 -23.00 -21.08 13.45
CA LEU A 351 -21.81 -21.57 12.74
C LEU A 351 -22.16 -22.48 11.57
N LEU A 352 -23.11 -23.40 11.74
CA LEU A 352 -23.58 -24.29 10.66
C LEU A 352 -24.14 -23.51 9.47
N TYR A 353 -25.03 -22.55 9.70
CA TYR A 353 -25.60 -21.73 8.61
C TYR A 353 -24.54 -20.88 7.89
N MET A 354 -23.62 -20.26 8.64
CA MET A 354 -22.54 -19.48 8.03
C MET A 354 -21.55 -20.37 7.26
N GLY A 355 -21.21 -21.53 7.82
CA GLY A 355 -20.36 -22.52 7.15
C GLY A 355 -20.97 -23.00 5.84
N LEU A 356 -22.27 -23.34 5.86
CA LEU A 356 -23.00 -23.75 4.66
C LEU A 356 -22.98 -22.66 3.58
N TYR A 357 -23.26 -21.40 3.94
CA TYR A 357 -23.20 -20.28 2.99
C TYR A 357 -21.81 -20.11 2.37
N LEU A 358 -20.75 -20.21 3.19
CA LEU A 358 -19.37 -20.08 2.71
C LEU A 358 -18.94 -21.25 1.81
N LEU A 359 -19.37 -22.47 2.11
CA LEU A 359 -19.11 -23.65 1.27
C LEU A 359 -19.79 -23.53 -0.09
N ILE A 360 -21.08 -23.13 -0.11
CA ILE A 360 -21.83 -22.81 -1.34
C ILE A 360 -21.09 -21.73 -2.14
N TRP A 361 -20.69 -20.64 -1.47
CA TRP A 361 -19.95 -19.56 -2.13
C TRP A 361 -18.59 -20.03 -2.67
N GLY A 362 -17.90 -20.91 -1.93
CA GLY A 362 -16.62 -21.49 -2.29
C GLY A 362 -16.66 -22.27 -3.60
N GLU A 363 -17.68 -23.09 -3.83
CA GLU A 363 -17.84 -23.92 -5.03
C GLU A 363 -18.69 -23.29 -6.14
N ALA A 364 -19.35 -22.16 -5.89
CA ALA A 364 -20.21 -21.49 -6.86
C ALA A 364 -19.51 -21.03 -8.17
N ALA A 365 -18.17 -20.93 -8.20
CA ALA A 365 -17.40 -20.47 -9.36
C ALA A 365 -18.01 -19.21 -10.03
N ASN A 366 -18.42 -19.28 -11.30
CA ASN A 366 -19.01 -18.16 -12.04
C ASN A 366 -20.40 -17.74 -11.52
N LEU A 367 -21.11 -18.61 -10.78
CA LEU A 367 -22.41 -18.28 -10.18
C LEU A 367 -22.30 -17.20 -9.09
N ARG A 368 -21.08 -16.88 -8.63
CA ARG A 368 -20.84 -15.73 -7.74
C ARG A 368 -21.26 -14.38 -8.33
N LEU A 369 -21.35 -14.30 -9.66
CA LEU A 369 -21.87 -13.12 -10.37
C LEU A 369 -23.40 -13.04 -10.37
N MET A 370 -24.09 -14.07 -9.84
CA MET A 370 -25.55 -14.18 -9.76
C MET A 370 -26.00 -14.29 -8.29
N PRO A 371 -25.99 -13.18 -7.51
CA PRO A 371 -26.23 -13.23 -6.07
C PRO A 371 -27.62 -13.73 -5.65
N GLU A 372 -28.65 -13.53 -6.47
CA GLU A 372 -30.01 -14.00 -6.22
C GLU A 372 -30.15 -15.50 -6.49
N CYS A 373 -29.44 -16.02 -7.51
CA CYS A 373 -29.25 -17.46 -7.70
C CYS A 373 -28.58 -18.11 -6.48
N LEU A 374 -27.54 -17.49 -5.92
CA LEU A 374 -26.91 -17.97 -4.68
C LEU A 374 -27.87 -17.94 -3.49
N CYS A 375 -28.74 -16.91 -3.39
CA CYS A 375 -29.76 -16.86 -2.35
C CYS A 375 -30.78 -17.98 -2.49
N TYR A 376 -31.19 -18.32 -3.72
CA TYR A 376 -32.06 -19.45 -4.01
C TYR A 376 -31.44 -20.79 -3.60
N ILE A 377 -30.20 -21.06 -4.00
CA ILE A 377 -29.45 -22.28 -3.62
C ILE A 377 -29.33 -22.37 -2.09
N TYR A 378 -28.91 -21.29 -1.44
CA TYR A 378 -28.79 -21.24 0.01
C TYR A 378 -30.13 -21.43 0.72
N HIS A 379 -31.23 -20.88 0.19
CA HIS A 379 -32.56 -21.01 0.78
C HIS A 379 -32.98 -22.48 0.92
N HIS A 380 -32.86 -23.25 -0.16
CA HIS A 380 -33.23 -24.66 -0.18
C HIS A 380 -32.28 -25.51 0.68
N MET A 381 -30.96 -25.32 0.58
CA MET A 381 -29.99 -26.07 1.39
C MET A 381 -30.08 -25.73 2.88
N ALA A 382 -30.38 -24.47 3.25
CA ALA A 382 -30.60 -24.09 4.64
C ALA A 382 -31.89 -24.69 5.20
N PHE A 383 -32.93 -24.83 4.37
CA PHE A 383 -34.16 -25.53 4.72
C PHE A 383 -33.89 -27.02 4.94
N GLU A 384 -33.12 -27.69 4.06
CA GLU A 384 -32.68 -29.08 4.27
C GLU A 384 -31.88 -29.24 5.57
N LEU A 385 -30.91 -28.35 5.83
CA LEU A 385 -30.14 -28.35 7.07
C LEU A 385 -31.03 -28.19 8.31
N PHE A 386 -32.07 -27.35 8.24
CA PHE A 386 -33.02 -27.19 9.35
C PHE A 386 -33.78 -28.48 9.66
N HIS A 387 -34.21 -29.22 8.63
CA HIS A 387 -34.90 -30.50 8.78
C HIS A 387 -33.95 -31.58 9.30
N MET A 388 -32.69 -31.62 8.87
CA MET A 388 -31.69 -32.57 9.40
C MET A 388 -31.39 -32.36 10.90
N LEU A 389 -31.53 -31.13 11.39
CA LEU A 389 -31.28 -30.77 12.79
C LEU A 389 -32.54 -30.85 13.68
N SER A 390 -33.71 -31.08 13.08
CA SER A 390 -35.01 -31.15 13.76
C SER A 390 -35.52 -32.59 13.66
N ILE A 391 -35.57 -33.31 14.79
CA ILE A 391 -36.13 -34.67 14.82
C ILE A 391 -37.63 -34.55 14.55
N ASP A 392 -38.13 -35.19 13.49
CA ASP A 392 -39.56 -35.31 13.24
C ASP A 392 -40.16 -36.28 14.28
N PRO A 393 -41.04 -35.82 15.20
CA PRO A 393 -41.53 -36.65 16.30
C PRO A 393 -42.45 -37.79 15.85
N MET A 394 -42.89 -37.81 14.59
CA MET A 394 -43.89 -38.76 14.08
C MET A 394 -43.31 -39.92 13.28
N THR A 395 -42.11 -39.80 12.71
CA THR A 395 -41.56 -40.77 11.74
C THR A 395 -40.25 -41.44 12.18
N GLY A 396 -39.46 -40.83 13.07
CA GLY A 396 -38.24 -41.44 13.62
C GLY A 396 -37.13 -41.75 12.59
N GLU A 397 -37.31 -41.40 11.32
CA GLU A 397 -36.34 -41.60 10.25
C GLU A 397 -35.58 -40.32 9.92
N ASN A 398 -34.28 -40.46 9.64
CA ASN A 398 -33.46 -39.37 9.13
C ASN A 398 -33.91 -39.05 7.69
N VAL A 399 -34.44 -37.85 7.44
CA VAL A 399 -34.84 -37.39 6.11
C VAL A 399 -33.68 -37.54 5.13
N MET A 400 -33.88 -38.33 4.07
CA MET A 400 -32.92 -38.48 2.98
C MET A 400 -32.80 -37.20 2.15
N GLN A 401 -31.57 -36.88 1.76
CA GLN A 401 -31.20 -35.69 1.00
C GLN A 401 -31.67 -35.76 -0.45
N ALA A 402 -32.10 -34.62 -1.00
CA ALA A 402 -32.50 -34.52 -2.41
C ALA A 402 -31.35 -34.81 -3.41
N ASN A 403 -30.10 -34.48 -3.04
CA ASN A 403 -28.94 -34.55 -3.95
C ASN A 403 -27.93 -35.67 -3.62
N GLY A 404 -28.16 -36.47 -2.57
CA GLY A 404 -27.31 -37.61 -2.17
C GLY A 404 -25.97 -37.23 -1.51
N CYS A 405 -25.43 -38.17 -0.73
CA CYS A 405 -24.18 -38.05 0.06
C CYS A 405 -22.92 -38.43 -0.75
N GLU A 406 -22.94 -38.20 -2.06
CA GLU A 406 -21.83 -38.56 -2.96
C GLU A 406 -20.72 -37.49 -2.91
N LYS A 407 -19.45 -37.89 -3.08
CA LYS A 407 -18.36 -36.92 -3.21
C LYS A 407 -18.61 -35.99 -4.40
N GLU A 408 -18.45 -34.69 -4.19
CA GLU A 408 -18.65 -33.63 -5.20
C GLU A 408 -20.10 -33.52 -5.73
N ALA A 409 -21.10 -34.04 -5.00
CA ALA A 409 -22.50 -33.97 -5.40
C ALA A 409 -22.99 -32.53 -5.62
N PHE A 410 -22.56 -31.58 -4.78
CA PHE A 410 -22.93 -30.17 -4.92
C PHE A 410 -22.46 -29.59 -6.27
N LEU A 411 -21.20 -29.80 -6.61
CA LEU A 411 -20.63 -29.30 -7.86
C LEU A 411 -21.33 -29.92 -9.09
N ARG A 412 -21.58 -31.24 -9.07
CA ARG A 412 -22.15 -31.96 -10.23
C ARG A 412 -23.66 -31.76 -10.40
N LYS A 413 -24.43 -31.76 -9.30
CA LYS A 413 -25.91 -31.72 -9.35
C LYS A 413 -26.48 -30.31 -9.21
N VAL A 414 -25.76 -29.38 -8.60
CA VAL A 414 -26.24 -27.99 -8.39
C VAL A 414 -25.50 -27.00 -9.28
N VAL A 415 -24.16 -26.98 -9.24
CA VAL A 415 -23.38 -25.94 -9.94
C VAL A 415 -23.30 -26.20 -11.45
N ALA A 416 -22.95 -27.42 -11.86
CA ALA A 416 -22.72 -27.75 -13.27
C ALA A 416 -23.92 -27.47 -14.20
N PRO A 417 -25.18 -27.84 -13.86
CA PRO A 417 -26.32 -27.57 -14.74
C PRO A 417 -26.54 -26.09 -15.02
N ILE A 418 -26.35 -25.23 -14.01
CA ILE A 418 -26.50 -23.77 -14.16
C ILE A 418 -25.30 -23.20 -14.94
N TYR A 419 -24.08 -23.69 -14.64
CA TYR A 419 -22.88 -23.31 -15.36
C TYR A 419 -22.96 -23.64 -16.85
N ASP A 420 -23.48 -24.80 -17.22
CA ASP A 420 -23.60 -25.22 -18.62
C ASP A 420 -24.52 -24.29 -19.43
N VAL A 421 -25.59 -23.78 -18.82
CA VAL A 421 -26.44 -22.75 -19.42
C VAL A 421 -25.64 -21.47 -19.69
N ILE A 422 -24.86 -21.00 -18.69
CA ILE A 422 -24.01 -19.81 -18.82
C ILE A 422 -22.95 -20.03 -19.92
N ALA A 423 -22.32 -21.20 -19.95
CA ALA A 423 -21.29 -21.52 -20.94
C ALA A 423 -21.86 -21.58 -22.37
N LYS A 424 -23.07 -22.15 -22.54
CA LYS A 424 -23.78 -22.16 -23.83
C LYS A 424 -24.15 -20.74 -24.28
N GLU A 425 -24.69 -19.89 -23.41
CA GLU A 425 -25.01 -18.50 -23.73
C GLU A 425 -23.74 -17.66 -24.01
N ALA A 426 -22.66 -17.86 -23.24
CA ALA A 426 -21.39 -17.19 -23.48
C ALA A 426 -20.79 -17.55 -24.85
N LYS A 427 -20.89 -18.82 -25.29
CA LYS A 427 -20.46 -19.23 -26.64
C LYS A 427 -21.27 -18.54 -27.75
N ARG A 428 -22.55 -18.23 -27.52
CA ARG A 428 -23.39 -17.48 -28.49
C ARG A 428 -22.92 -16.06 -28.70
N SER A 429 -22.24 -15.46 -27.72
CA SER A 429 -21.66 -14.12 -27.85
C SER A 429 -20.65 -14.00 -29.01
N LYS A 430 -20.07 -15.12 -29.48
CA LYS A 430 -18.99 -15.17 -30.48
C LYS A 430 -17.84 -14.20 -30.16
N GLY A 431 -17.45 -14.09 -28.89
CA GLY A 431 -16.42 -13.15 -28.45
C GLY A 431 -16.83 -11.67 -28.51
N GLY A 432 -18.13 -11.38 -28.39
CA GLY A 432 -18.69 -10.03 -28.38
C GLY A 432 -19.11 -9.47 -29.75
N ILE A 433 -19.13 -10.30 -30.79
CA ILE A 433 -19.47 -9.88 -32.17
C ILE A 433 -20.99 -9.99 -32.44
N SER A 434 -21.71 -10.87 -31.74
CA SER A 434 -23.17 -11.00 -31.87
C SER A 434 -23.90 -9.82 -31.24
N LYS A 435 -25.12 -9.52 -31.71
CA LYS A 435 -25.91 -8.46 -31.09
C LYS A 435 -26.28 -8.85 -29.66
N ASN A 436 -26.20 -7.89 -28.73
CA ASN A 436 -26.55 -8.11 -27.31
C ASN A 436 -28.00 -8.55 -27.08
N SER A 437 -28.87 -8.49 -28.09
CA SER A 437 -30.24 -9.00 -28.04
C SER A 437 -30.35 -10.52 -28.30
N GLU A 438 -29.30 -11.15 -28.82
CA GLU A 438 -29.32 -12.54 -29.33
C GLU A 438 -28.77 -13.56 -28.33
N TRP A 439 -28.29 -13.12 -27.15
CA TRP A 439 -27.73 -13.96 -26.09
C TRP A 439 -27.98 -13.35 -24.70
N ARG A 440 -27.95 -14.15 -23.64
CA ARG A 440 -28.14 -13.71 -22.24
C ARG A 440 -26.79 -13.63 -21.51
N ASN A 441 -26.56 -12.54 -20.78
CA ASN A 441 -25.41 -12.43 -19.87
C ASN A 441 -25.78 -12.94 -18.47
N TYR A 442 -24.81 -13.03 -17.56
CA TYR A 442 -25.03 -13.47 -16.17
C TYR A 442 -26.10 -12.62 -15.45
N ASP A 443 -26.15 -11.31 -15.70
CA ASP A 443 -27.19 -10.42 -15.15
C ASP A 443 -28.60 -10.80 -15.63
N ASP A 444 -28.74 -11.12 -16.92
CA ASP A 444 -30.03 -11.50 -17.52
C ASP A 444 -30.52 -12.86 -16.96
N LEU A 445 -29.60 -13.78 -16.68
CA LEU A 445 -29.93 -15.06 -16.04
C LEU A 445 -30.26 -14.90 -14.57
N ASN A 446 -29.61 -13.96 -13.89
CA ASN A 446 -29.82 -13.69 -12.46
C ASN A 446 -31.19 -13.05 -12.18
N GLU A 447 -31.70 -12.29 -13.15
CA GLU A 447 -33.04 -11.69 -13.14
C GLU A 447 -34.16 -12.72 -12.94
N TYR A 448 -33.98 -13.97 -13.41
CA TYR A 448 -34.94 -15.06 -13.18
C TYR A 448 -35.21 -15.31 -11.69
N PHE A 449 -34.21 -15.09 -10.83
CA PHE A 449 -34.29 -15.31 -9.38
C PHE A 449 -34.86 -14.09 -8.61
N TRP A 450 -35.33 -13.05 -9.32
CA TRP A 450 -35.97 -11.89 -8.69
C TRP A 450 -37.46 -12.10 -8.40
N SER A 451 -38.14 -12.97 -9.15
CA SER A 451 -39.55 -13.25 -8.96
C SER A 451 -39.77 -14.53 -8.16
N ALA A 452 -40.99 -14.68 -7.61
CA ALA A 452 -41.40 -15.92 -6.94
C ALA A 452 -41.49 -17.12 -7.91
N ASP A 453 -41.42 -16.87 -9.22
CA ASP A 453 -41.46 -17.93 -10.24
C ASP A 453 -40.19 -18.77 -10.24
N CYS A 454 -39.09 -18.30 -9.65
CA CYS A 454 -37.87 -19.10 -9.50
C CYS A 454 -38.09 -20.38 -8.69
N PHE A 455 -39.08 -20.43 -7.80
CA PHE A 455 -39.43 -21.65 -7.06
C PHE A 455 -40.06 -22.72 -7.96
N GLN A 456 -40.49 -22.39 -9.18
CA GLN A 456 -40.89 -23.38 -10.18
C GLN A 456 -39.70 -24.22 -10.67
N LEU A 457 -38.45 -23.78 -10.47
CA LEU A 457 -37.27 -24.58 -10.81
C LEU A 457 -37.21 -25.89 -10.00
N GLY A 458 -37.76 -25.90 -8.78
CA GLY A 458 -37.80 -27.07 -7.88
C GLY A 458 -36.47 -27.39 -7.22
N TRP A 459 -36.51 -28.21 -6.16
CA TRP A 459 -35.34 -28.73 -5.45
C TRP A 459 -35.55 -30.21 -5.11
N PRO A 460 -34.96 -31.17 -5.85
CA PRO A 460 -33.91 -31.01 -6.85
C PRO A 460 -34.39 -30.32 -8.14
N MET A 461 -33.47 -29.65 -8.85
CA MET A 461 -33.82 -28.83 -10.00
C MET A 461 -34.37 -29.66 -11.16
N ARG A 462 -35.50 -29.22 -11.71
CA ARG A 462 -36.19 -29.88 -12.83
C ARG A 462 -35.51 -29.56 -14.16
N ALA A 463 -35.01 -30.59 -14.85
CA ALA A 463 -34.27 -30.45 -16.11
C ALA A 463 -35.14 -29.90 -17.26
N ASP A 464 -36.47 -30.04 -17.18
CA ASP A 464 -37.46 -29.53 -18.13
C ASP A 464 -37.89 -28.08 -17.87
N ALA A 465 -37.34 -27.41 -16.84
CA ALA A 465 -37.66 -26.03 -16.54
C ALA A 465 -37.18 -25.06 -17.64
N ASP A 466 -37.93 -23.99 -17.86
CA ASP A 466 -37.66 -22.97 -18.89
C ASP A 466 -36.28 -22.31 -18.74
N PHE A 467 -35.72 -22.29 -17.52
CA PHE A 467 -34.38 -21.79 -17.24
C PHE A 467 -33.27 -22.58 -17.97
N PHE A 468 -33.39 -23.91 -18.04
CA PHE A 468 -32.41 -24.79 -18.68
C PHE A 468 -32.62 -24.95 -20.20
N CYS A 469 -33.76 -24.49 -20.72
CA CYS A 469 -34.04 -24.49 -22.15
C CYS A 469 -33.14 -23.47 -22.86
N VAL A 470 -32.18 -23.95 -23.65
CA VAL A 470 -31.32 -23.13 -24.52
C VAL A 470 -31.47 -23.65 -25.95
N PRO A 471 -31.93 -22.84 -26.92
CA PRO A 471 -32.18 -23.33 -28.28
C PRO A 471 -30.87 -23.78 -28.95
N ASP A 472 -30.72 -25.07 -29.24
CA ASP A 472 -29.54 -25.53 -29.96
C ASP A 472 -29.53 -24.95 -31.39
N LYS A 473 -28.32 -24.89 -31.97
CA LYS A 473 -28.09 -24.25 -33.28
C LYS A 473 -28.98 -24.91 -34.35
N LEU A 474 -30.03 -24.20 -34.75
CA LEU A 474 -30.56 -24.04 -36.11
C LEU A 474 -30.01 -25.02 -37.18
N ASP A 475 -30.39 -26.30 -37.10
CA ASP A 475 -30.50 -27.14 -38.28
C ASP A 475 -31.84 -26.81 -38.93
N PHE A 476 -31.79 -26.03 -40.01
CA PHE A 476 -32.95 -25.47 -40.71
C PHE A 476 -33.84 -26.51 -41.41
N TYR A 477 -33.72 -27.81 -41.12
CA TYR A 477 -34.35 -28.88 -41.90
C TYR A 477 -35.39 -29.75 -41.17
N ASN A 478 -35.64 -29.56 -39.87
CA ASN A 478 -36.67 -30.35 -39.17
C ASN A 478 -37.74 -29.47 -38.50
N ASP A 479 -38.95 -29.50 -39.06
CA ASP A 479 -40.15 -28.76 -38.62
C ASP A 479 -40.63 -29.13 -37.20
N HIS A 480 -40.10 -30.20 -36.60
CA HIS A 480 -40.47 -30.63 -35.24
C HIS A 480 -39.84 -29.81 -34.11
N GLU A 481 -38.91 -28.89 -34.38
CA GLU A 481 -38.25 -28.05 -33.36
C GLU A 481 -38.83 -26.64 -33.18
N LEU A 482 -39.97 -26.32 -33.80
CA LEU A 482 -40.63 -25.02 -33.54
C LEU A 482 -41.08 -24.88 -32.07
N ALA A 483 -41.40 -25.98 -31.38
CA ALA A 483 -41.84 -25.96 -29.98
C ALA A 483 -40.76 -25.45 -29.01
N ASN A 484 -39.48 -25.79 -29.20
CA ASN A 484 -38.38 -25.33 -28.34
C ASN A 484 -38.05 -23.84 -28.53
N ARG A 485 -38.38 -23.26 -29.69
CA ARG A 485 -38.25 -21.82 -29.93
C ARG A 485 -39.25 -20.98 -29.12
N TYR A 486 -40.38 -21.56 -28.70
CA TYR A 486 -41.39 -20.91 -27.86
C TYR A 486 -41.11 -21.00 -26.34
N ARG A 487 -40.21 -21.89 -25.90
CA ARG A 487 -39.84 -22.06 -24.48
C ARG A 487 -38.59 -21.28 -24.05
N TRP A 488 -37.76 -20.82 -24.99
CA TRP A 488 -36.60 -19.98 -24.63
C TRP A 488 -37.06 -18.60 -24.17
N ILE A 489 -36.95 -18.36 -22.87
CA ILE A 489 -37.16 -17.04 -22.29
C ILE A 489 -35.94 -16.18 -22.64
N GLY A 490 -36.09 -15.34 -23.66
CA GLY A 490 -35.12 -14.32 -24.03
C GLY A 490 -34.92 -13.27 -22.93
N LYS A 491 -34.24 -12.15 -23.23
CA LYS A 491 -34.07 -11.09 -22.23
C LYS A 491 -35.42 -10.54 -21.79
N VAL A 492 -35.72 -10.64 -20.50
CA VAL A 492 -37.04 -10.34 -19.95
C VAL A 492 -37.24 -8.83 -19.82
N ASN A 493 -36.31 -8.09 -19.19
CA ASN A 493 -36.52 -6.66 -18.94
C ASN A 493 -35.80 -5.67 -19.86
N PHE A 494 -34.52 -5.86 -20.21
CA PHE A 494 -33.75 -4.83 -20.91
C PHE A 494 -32.91 -5.34 -22.07
N VAL A 495 -33.10 -4.74 -23.26
CA VAL A 495 -32.27 -4.98 -24.45
C VAL A 495 -31.73 -3.64 -24.93
N GLU A 496 -30.46 -3.35 -24.65
CA GLU A 496 -29.82 -2.13 -25.16
C GLU A 496 -29.52 -2.28 -26.66
N ILE A 497 -30.18 -1.47 -27.49
CA ILE A 497 -29.88 -1.36 -28.91
C ILE A 497 -29.09 -0.07 -29.09
N ARG A 498 -27.77 -0.14 -29.27
CA ARG A 498 -26.97 1.06 -29.49
C ARG A 498 -27.12 1.56 -30.93
N SER A 499 -27.53 2.82 -31.08
CA SER A 499 -27.55 3.55 -32.35
C SER A 499 -26.98 4.95 -32.16
N PHE A 500 -26.58 5.60 -33.27
CA PHE A 500 -26.04 6.96 -33.23
C PHE A 500 -26.99 7.97 -32.55
N TRP A 501 -28.31 7.78 -32.71
CA TRP A 501 -29.35 8.61 -32.10
C TRP A 501 -29.38 8.55 -30.56
N HIS A 502 -28.75 7.56 -29.93
CA HIS A 502 -28.62 7.51 -28.46
C HIS A 502 -27.77 8.64 -27.91
N ILE A 503 -26.86 9.23 -28.68
CA ILE A 503 -26.07 10.38 -28.25
C ILE A 503 -27.00 11.58 -28.00
N PHE A 504 -27.91 11.85 -28.93
CA PHE A 504 -28.89 12.93 -28.80
C PHE A 504 -29.91 12.66 -27.69
N ARG A 505 -30.31 11.40 -27.47
CA ARG A 505 -31.15 11.02 -26.33
C ARG A 505 -30.47 11.26 -24.98
N SER A 506 -29.21 10.86 -24.87
CA SER A 506 -28.49 10.80 -23.59
C SER A 506 -28.01 12.18 -23.13
N PHE A 507 -27.74 13.08 -24.08
CA PHE A 507 -27.30 14.45 -23.82
C PHE A 507 -28.37 15.50 -24.19
N ASP A 508 -29.64 15.11 -24.16
CA ASP A 508 -30.82 15.93 -24.50
C ASP A 508 -30.81 17.30 -23.81
N ARG A 509 -30.49 17.35 -22.51
CA ARG A 509 -30.45 18.58 -21.71
C ARG A 509 -29.39 19.56 -22.20
N MET A 510 -28.23 19.06 -22.60
CA MET A 510 -27.12 19.89 -23.08
C MET A 510 -27.46 20.53 -24.43
N TRP A 511 -27.93 19.74 -25.39
CA TRP A 511 -28.33 20.24 -26.70
C TRP A 511 -29.50 21.19 -26.60
N SER A 512 -30.51 20.85 -25.80
CA SER A 512 -31.69 21.70 -25.60
C SER A 512 -31.30 23.04 -24.96
N PHE A 513 -30.45 23.02 -23.92
CA PHE A 513 -29.96 24.24 -23.28
C PHE A 513 -29.25 25.16 -24.28
N PHE A 514 -28.30 24.64 -25.07
CA PHE A 514 -27.56 25.46 -26.03
C PHE A 514 -28.43 25.99 -27.18
N ILE A 515 -29.37 25.19 -27.69
CA ILE A 515 -30.31 25.66 -28.73
C ILE A 515 -31.20 26.78 -28.19
N LEU A 516 -31.69 26.66 -26.96
CA LEU A 516 -32.52 27.68 -26.33
C LEU A 516 -31.73 28.96 -26.04
N CYS A 517 -30.50 28.86 -25.52
CA CYS A 517 -29.63 30.01 -25.33
C CYS A 517 -29.28 30.71 -26.65
N LEU A 518 -29.02 29.93 -27.71
CA LEU A 518 -28.78 30.49 -29.04
C LEU A 518 -30.00 31.26 -29.55
N HIS A 519 -31.22 30.71 -29.39
CA HIS A 519 -32.46 31.39 -29.74
C HIS A 519 -32.62 32.71 -28.97
N VAL A 520 -32.39 32.70 -27.65
CA VAL A 520 -32.44 33.93 -26.81
C VAL A 520 -31.47 34.98 -27.35
N MET A 521 -30.20 34.61 -27.57
CA MET A 521 -29.18 35.55 -28.03
C MET A 521 -29.50 36.15 -29.41
N ILE A 522 -30.03 35.34 -30.34
CA ILE A 522 -30.46 35.82 -31.66
C ILE A 522 -31.60 36.83 -31.52
N VAL A 523 -32.62 36.54 -30.71
CA VAL A 523 -33.77 37.45 -30.51
C VAL A 523 -33.32 38.77 -29.87
N VAL A 524 -32.47 38.71 -28.84
CA VAL A 524 -31.93 39.89 -28.16
C VAL A 524 -31.06 40.71 -29.10
N ALA A 525 -30.14 40.09 -29.85
CA ALA A 525 -29.30 40.78 -30.82
C ALA A 525 -30.10 41.37 -32.00
N TRP A 526 -31.23 40.77 -32.37
CA TRP A 526 -32.10 41.25 -33.44
C TRP A 526 -32.93 42.47 -33.05
N ASN A 527 -33.31 42.58 -31.77
CA ASN A 527 -34.15 43.67 -31.26
C ASN A 527 -33.38 44.81 -30.59
N GLY A 528 -32.12 44.59 -30.16
CA GLY A 528 -31.38 45.58 -29.39
C GLY A 528 -31.14 46.91 -30.13
N SER A 529 -31.71 48.00 -29.62
CA SER A 529 -31.12 49.34 -29.63
C SER A 529 -29.89 49.37 -28.72
N ASP A 530 -28.97 50.32 -28.92
CA ASP A 530 -27.71 50.40 -28.15
C ASP A 530 -27.89 50.70 -26.64
N ASP A 531 -29.12 50.96 -26.18
CA ASP A 531 -29.46 51.19 -24.76
C ASP A 531 -30.15 49.97 -24.09
N PRO A 532 -29.61 49.43 -22.98
CA PRO A 532 -30.14 48.24 -22.29
C PRO A 532 -31.36 48.50 -21.37
N SER A 533 -31.77 49.75 -21.17
CA SER A 533 -32.86 50.14 -20.26
C SER A 533 -34.24 50.28 -20.93
N SER A 534 -34.32 50.19 -22.26
CA SER A 534 -35.55 50.40 -23.05
C SER A 534 -36.19 49.09 -23.57
N VAL A 535 -36.21 48.03 -22.74
CA VAL A 535 -36.88 46.77 -23.12
C VAL A 535 -38.40 46.98 -23.19
N SER A 536 -38.96 47.00 -24.39
CA SER A 536 -40.41 47.11 -24.59
C SER A 536 -41.13 45.83 -24.15
N TYR A 537 -42.40 45.94 -23.73
CA TYR A 537 -43.26 44.79 -23.44
C TYR A 537 -43.35 43.82 -24.63
N GLY A 538 -43.28 44.35 -25.87
CA GLY A 538 -43.23 43.54 -27.09
C GLY A 538 -41.95 42.72 -27.26
N ASP A 539 -40.81 43.19 -26.75
CA ASP A 539 -39.54 42.47 -26.80
C ASP A 539 -39.51 41.32 -25.80
N ALA A 540 -40.10 41.50 -24.62
CA ALA A 540 -40.29 40.44 -23.64
C ALA A 540 -41.17 39.30 -24.20
N LEU A 541 -42.27 39.64 -24.90
CA LEU A 541 -43.14 38.66 -25.57
C LEU A 541 -42.41 37.88 -26.68
N ARG A 542 -41.47 38.51 -27.40
CA ARG A 542 -40.64 37.83 -28.42
C ARG A 542 -39.61 36.89 -27.80
N VAL A 543 -39.00 37.24 -26.66
CA VAL A 543 -38.08 36.35 -25.94
C VAL A 543 -38.82 35.11 -25.41
N LEU A 544 -40.08 35.24 -25.02
CA LEU A 544 -40.91 34.12 -24.58
C LEU A 544 -41.18 33.06 -25.70
N THR A 545 -40.89 33.35 -26.97
CA THR A 545 -40.96 32.35 -28.06
C THR A 545 -39.99 31.17 -27.89
N VAL A 546 -38.95 31.34 -27.07
CA VAL A 546 -37.99 30.29 -26.70
C VAL A 546 -38.71 29.08 -26.07
N PHE A 547 -39.82 29.29 -25.36
CA PHE A 547 -40.60 28.21 -24.77
C PHE A 547 -41.35 27.36 -25.81
N ILE A 548 -41.71 27.95 -26.97
CA ILE A 548 -42.25 27.20 -28.11
C ILE A 548 -41.14 26.26 -28.64
N THR A 549 -39.93 26.78 -28.82
CA THR A 549 -38.75 25.98 -29.20
C THR A 549 -38.47 24.87 -28.19
N ALA A 550 -38.59 25.15 -26.88
CA ALA A 550 -38.42 24.15 -25.83
C ALA A 550 -39.48 23.03 -25.90
N ALA A 551 -40.74 23.39 -26.17
CA ALA A 551 -41.82 22.41 -26.33
C ALA A 551 -41.60 21.52 -27.57
N ILE A 552 -41.10 22.10 -28.68
CA ILE A 552 -40.75 21.34 -29.91
C ILE A 552 -39.60 20.37 -29.65
N LEU A 553 -38.56 20.80 -28.94
CA LEU A 553 -37.43 19.94 -28.56
C LEU A 553 -37.89 18.79 -27.65
N ASN A 554 -38.77 19.07 -26.68
CA ASN A 554 -39.38 18.05 -25.81
C ASN A 554 -40.24 17.05 -26.59
N LEU A 555 -40.97 17.50 -27.60
CA LEU A 555 -41.71 16.61 -28.51
C LEU A 555 -40.75 15.73 -29.33
N GLY A 556 -39.68 16.31 -29.87
CA GLY A 556 -38.63 15.57 -30.58
C GLY A 556 -37.99 14.50 -29.70
N GLN A 557 -37.71 14.82 -28.44
CA GLN A 557 -37.21 13.87 -27.45
C GLN A 557 -38.22 12.75 -27.17
N ALA A 558 -39.50 13.07 -26.96
CA ALA A 558 -40.53 12.07 -26.68
C ALA A 558 -40.74 11.11 -27.87
N VAL A 559 -40.65 11.59 -29.10
CA VAL A 559 -40.71 10.76 -30.31
C VAL A 559 -39.47 9.87 -30.42
N LEU A 560 -38.28 10.43 -30.20
CA LEU A 560 -37.02 9.68 -30.22
C LEU A 560 -37.00 8.60 -29.13
N ASP A 561 -37.65 8.86 -27.99
CA ASP A 561 -37.82 7.88 -26.93
C ASP A 561 -38.63 6.65 -27.37
N ILE A 562 -39.71 6.86 -28.12
CA ILE A 562 -40.53 5.78 -28.68
C ILE A 562 -39.76 5.01 -29.76
N ILE A 563 -39.07 5.71 -30.66
CA ILE A 563 -38.30 5.07 -31.75
C ILE A 563 -37.23 4.15 -31.18
N LEU A 564 -36.47 4.61 -30.18
CA LEU A 564 -35.39 3.83 -29.59
C LEU A 564 -35.90 2.70 -28.67
N CYS A 565 -37.10 2.83 -28.09
CA CYS A 565 -37.71 1.81 -27.24
C CYS A 565 -38.66 0.86 -27.99
N TRP A 566 -38.83 1.01 -29.31
CA TRP A 566 -39.85 0.32 -30.09
C TRP A 566 -39.77 -1.21 -29.98
N LYS A 567 -38.55 -1.77 -30.03
CA LYS A 567 -38.35 -3.23 -29.93
C LYS A 567 -38.60 -3.78 -28.51
N ALA A 568 -38.45 -2.94 -27.49
CA ALA A 568 -38.73 -3.31 -26.10
C ALA A 568 -40.24 -3.24 -25.76
N LYS A 569 -41.10 -2.82 -26.70
CA LYS A 569 -42.56 -2.74 -26.49
C LYS A 569 -43.18 -4.09 -26.13
N GLN A 570 -42.64 -5.22 -26.58
CA GLN A 570 -43.23 -6.52 -26.25
C GLN A 570 -43.16 -6.83 -24.75
N ASN A 571 -42.09 -6.41 -24.08
CA ASN A 571 -41.81 -6.77 -22.68
C ASN A 571 -42.18 -5.67 -21.68
N MET A 572 -42.52 -4.47 -22.16
CA MET A 572 -42.93 -3.37 -21.27
C MET A 572 -44.31 -3.59 -20.64
N SER A 573 -44.43 -3.31 -19.34
CA SER A 573 -45.71 -3.25 -18.64
C SER A 573 -46.63 -2.20 -19.26
N LEU A 574 -47.95 -2.38 -19.12
CA LEU A 574 -48.95 -1.47 -19.66
C LEU A 574 -48.78 -0.03 -19.16
N TYR A 575 -48.39 0.15 -17.91
CA TYR A 575 -48.09 1.45 -17.32
C TYR A 575 -46.94 2.18 -18.03
N VAL A 576 -45.87 1.46 -18.38
CA VAL A 576 -44.71 2.03 -19.08
C VAL A 576 -45.06 2.40 -20.52
N LYS A 577 -45.85 1.57 -21.21
CA LYS A 577 -46.37 1.87 -22.55
C LYS A 577 -47.23 3.14 -22.54
N LEU A 578 -48.17 3.22 -21.59
CA LEU A 578 -49.04 4.37 -21.42
C LEU A 578 -48.24 5.64 -21.13
N ARG A 579 -47.19 5.55 -20.30
CA ARG A 579 -46.29 6.66 -19.99
C ARG A 579 -45.64 7.27 -21.24
N TYR A 580 -45.08 6.44 -22.13
CA TYR A 580 -44.42 6.95 -23.34
C TYR A 580 -45.42 7.65 -24.29
N ILE A 581 -46.62 7.09 -24.43
CA ILE A 581 -47.69 7.68 -25.24
C ILE A 581 -48.14 9.02 -24.63
N LEU A 582 -48.40 9.05 -23.32
CA LEU A 582 -48.83 10.26 -22.61
C LEU A 582 -47.78 11.37 -22.68
N LYS A 583 -46.48 11.02 -22.66
CA LYS A 583 -45.37 11.98 -22.82
C LYS A 583 -45.41 12.67 -24.19
N VAL A 584 -45.67 11.92 -25.27
CA VAL A 584 -45.80 12.50 -26.62
C VAL A 584 -47.04 13.36 -26.75
N VAL A 585 -48.19 12.87 -26.26
CA VAL A 585 -49.46 13.62 -26.30
C VAL A 585 -49.34 14.93 -25.53
N SER A 586 -48.77 14.89 -24.32
CA SER A 586 -48.55 16.09 -23.51
C SER A 586 -47.59 17.07 -24.17
N ALA A 587 -46.47 16.60 -24.73
CA ALA A 587 -45.53 17.48 -25.43
C ALA A 587 -46.17 18.13 -26.67
N ALA A 588 -46.94 17.38 -27.46
CA ALA A 588 -47.66 17.90 -28.63
C ALA A 588 -48.73 18.93 -28.23
N ALA A 589 -49.46 18.68 -27.14
CA ALA A 589 -50.44 19.62 -26.60
C ALA A 589 -49.79 20.94 -26.19
N TRP A 590 -48.63 20.92 -25.55
CA TRP A 590 -47.90 22.14 -25.17
C TRP A 590 -47.38 22.93 -26.37
N VAL A 591 -46.89 22.27 -27.42
CA VAL A 591 -46.50 22.93 -28.67
C VAL A 591 -47.71 23.66 -29.28
N PHE A 592 -48.86 22.99 -29.31
CA PHE A 592 -50.09 23.57 -29.83
C PHE A 592 -50.56 24.77 -28.99
N VAL A 593 -50.69 24.61 -27.68
CA VAL A 593 -51.16 25.65 -26.75
C VAL A 593 -50.27 26.89 -26.81
N LEU A 594 -48.95 26.75 -26.72
CA LEU A 594 -48.02 27.88 -26.74
C LEU A 594 -47.96 28.57 -28.10
N SER A 595 -48.06 27.82 -29.20
CA SER A 595 -48.03 28.40 -30.56
C SER A 595 -49.31 29.17 -30.89
N VAL A 596 -50.48 28.62 -30.52
CA VAL A 596 -51.79 29.25 -30.78
C VAL A 596 -51.97 30.50 -29.91
N THR A 597 -51.65 30.42 -28.62
CA THR A 597 -51.72 31.58 -27.71
C THR A 597 -50.78 32.69 -28.14
N TYR A 598 -49.57 32.36 -28.63
CA TYR A 598 -48.66 33.35 -29.22
C TYR A 598 -49.21 33.97 -30.52
N ALA A 599 -49.73 33.17 -31.45
CA ALA A 599 -50.30 33.67 -32.70
C ALA A 599 -51.51 34.59 -32.49
N CYS A 600 -52.27 34.40 -31.41
CA CYS A 600 -53.37 35.28 -31.03
C CYS A 600 -52.91 36.65 -30.49
N THR A 601 -51.62 36.81 -30.14
CA THR A 601 -51.05 38.11 -29.74
C THR A 601 -50.66 39.00 -30.92
N TRP A 602 -50.73 38.49 -32.16
CA TRP A 602 -50.43 39.26 -33.35
C TRP A 602 -51.60 40.16 -33.76
N ASP A 603 -51.29 41.32 -34.34
CA ASP A 603 -52.31 42.25 -34.85
C ASP A 603 -53.19 41.61 -35.94
N ASN A 604 -52.64 40.69 -36.74
CA ASN A 604 -53.35 39.90 -37.75
C ASN A 604 -53.10 38.39 -37.57
N PRO A 605 -53.92 37.66 -36.80
CA PRO A 605 -53.74 36.22 -36.58
C PRO A 605 -54.13 35.41 -37.84
N PRO A 606 -53.44 34.29 -38.13
CA PRO A 606 -53.85 33.37 -39.20
C PRO A 606 -55.24 32.79 -38.94
N GLY A 607 -56.01 32.45 -39.99
CA GLY A 607 -57.46 32.18 -39.90
C GLY A 607 -57.90 31.16 -38.84
N PHE A 608 -57.08 30.15 -38.55
CA PHE A 608 -57.34 29.18 -37.47
C PHE A 608 -57.19 29.79 -36.06
N ALA A 609 -56.18 30.63 -35.84
CA ALA A 609 -56.00 31.37 -34.58
C ALA A 609 -57.10 32.42 -34.39
N GLN A 610 -57.62 33.00 -35.49
CA GLN A 610 -58.75 33.91 -35.47
C GLN A 610 -60.07 33.21 -35.04
N THR A 611 -60.23 31.94 -35.41
CA THR A 611 -61.39 31.10 -34.99
C THR A 611 -61.32 30.75 -33.50
N ILE A 612 -60.12 30.56 -32.96
CA ILE A 612 -59.92 30.31 -31.52
C ILE A 612 -60.07 31.60 -30.71
N ARG A 613 -59.60 32.73 -31.27
CA ARG A 613 -59.79 34.08 -30.70
C ARG A 613 -61.28 34.41 -30.51
N SER A 614 -62.11 34.11 -31.50
CA SER A 614 -63.57 34.30 -31.40
C SER A 614 -64.25 33.34 -30.43
N TRP A 615 -63.67 32.16 -30.16
CA TRP A 615 -64.18 31.18 -29.19
C TRP A 615 -63.87 31.53 -27.73
N ILE A 616 -62.75 32.21 -27.48
CA ILE A 616 -62.28 32.62 -26.14
C ILE A 616 -62.84 34.00 -25.74
N GLY A 617 -63.30 34.79 -26.71
CA GLY A 617 -63.91 36.11 -26.52
C GLY A 617 -62.95 37.27 -26.78
N ASP A 618 -63.42 38.31 -27.47
CA ASP A 618 -62.59 39.46 -27.90
C ASP A 618 -62.11 40.37 -26.76
N ASP A 619 -62.74 40.28 -25.57
CA ASP A 619 -62.38 41.05 -24.37
C ASP A 619 -61.24 40.42 -23.53
N ALA A 620 -60.78 39.21 -23.88
CA ALA A 620 -59.67 38.59 -23.18
C ALA A 620 -58.35 39.27 -23.57
N SER A 621 -57.55 39.70 -22.59
CA SER A 621 -56.20 40.20 -22.85
C SER A 621 -55.27 39.04 -23.27
N PHE A 622 -55.28 38.67 -24.55
CA PHE A 622 -54.49 37.56 -25.12
C PHE A 622 -52.98 37.53 -24.71
N PRO A 623 -52.29 38.69 -24.51
CA PRO A 623 -50.95 38.68 -23.92
C PRO A 623 -50.87 38.07 -22.51
N SER A 624 -51.89 38.24 -21.67
CA SER A 624 -51.96 37.66 -20.33
C SER A 624 -52.21 36.14 -20.35
N LEU A 625 -52.99 35.66 -21.32
CA LEU A 625 -53.23 34.21 -21.53
C LEU A 625 -51.95 33.48 -21.97
N PHE A 626 -51.15 34.10 -22.84
CA PHE A 626 -49.85 33.55 -23.23
C PHE A 626 -48.87 33.51 -22.04
N ILE A 627 -48.82 34.57 -21.22
CA ILE A 627 -48.01 34.61 -20.00
C ILE A 627 -48.48 33.54 -18.99
N LEU A 628 -49.80 33.36 -18.83
CA LEU A 628 -50.35 32.33 -17.94
C LEU A 628 -50.00 30.91 -18.41
N ALA A 629 -50.17 30.62 -19.71
CA ALA A 629 -49.78 29.33 -20.29
C ALA A 629 -48.28 29.06 -20.13
N PHE A 630 -47.45 30.09 -20.27
CA PHE A 630 -46.02 30.04 -20.00
C PHE A 630 -45.71 29.69 -18.54
N VAL A 631 -46.31 30.38 -17.56
CA VAL A 631 -46.08 30.12 -16.13
C VAL A 631 -46.47 28.69 -15.75
N ILE A 632 -47.58 28.18 -16.30
CA ILE A 632 -48.02 26.80 -16.06
C ILE A 632 -47.00 25.81 -16.65
N TYR A 633 -46.54 26.02 -17.88
CA TYR A 633 -45.52 25.19 -18.53
C TYR A 633 -44.19 25.18 -17.76
N LEU A 634 -43.77 26.32 -17.21
CA LEU A 634 -42.51 26.47 -16.49
C LEU A 634 -42.58 25.96 -15.04
N SER A 635 -43.76 25.96 -14.43
CA SER A 635 -43.97 25.61 -13.01
C SER A 635 -43.27 24.32 -12.54
N PRO A 636 -43.24 23.20 -13.30
CA PRO A 636 -42.60 21.99 -12.82
C PRO A 636 -41.07 22.07 -12.82
N ASN A 637 -40.49 22.84 -13.75
CA ASN A 637 -39.05 23.11 -13.81
C ASN A 637 -38.63 24.09 -12.71
N MET A 638 -39.48 25.06 -12.35
CA MET A 638 -39.25 25.93 -11.19
C MET A 638 -39.27 25.15 -9.89
N LEU A 639 -40.25 24.25 -9.73
CA LEU A 639 -40.32 23.32 -8.60
C LEU A 639 -39.06 22.44 -8.51
N ALA A 640 -38.57 21.94 -9.65
CA ALA A 640 -37.33 21.16 -9.73
C ALA A 640 -36.11 21.97 -9.27
N ALA A 641 -36.00 23.23 -9.71
CA ALA A 641 -34.92 24.14 -9.32
C ALA A 641 -34.94 24.47 -7.82
N VAL A 642 -36.13 24.66 -7.23
CA VAL A 642 -36.29 24.84 -5.79
C VAL A 642 -35.81 23.59 -5.03
N PHE A 643 -36.21 22.39 -5.45
CA PHE A 643 -35.74 21.16 -4.82
C PHE A 643 -34.24 20.90 -5.01
N PHE A 644 -33.64 21.38 -6.11
CA PHE A 644 -32.20 21.34 -6.30
C PHE A 644 -31.46 22.21 -5.27
N LEU A 645 -32.01 23.38 -4.92
CA LEU A 645 -31.46 24.29 -3.90
C LEU A 645 -31.70 23.80 -2.46
N PHE A 646 -32.74 22.99 -2.22
CA PHE A 646 -33.08 22.44 -0.90
C PHE A 646 -33.04 20.91 -0.83
N PRO A 647 -31.83 20.33 -0.72
CA PRO A 647 -31.67 18.90 -0.81
C PRO A 647 -32.31 18.07 0.29
N SER A 648 -32.39 18.63 1.50
CA SER A 648 -32.94 17.92 2.66
C SER A 648 -34.44 17.71 2.49
N ALA A 649 -35.14 18.71 1.93
CA ALA A 649 -36.55 18.61 1.59
C ALA A 649 -36.76 17.59 0.46
N TYR A 650 -35.89 17.59 -0.54
CA TYR A 650 -35.95 16.61 -1.64
C TYR A 650 -35.69 15.18 -1.15
N GLN A 651 -34.67 14.96 -0.32
CA GLN A 651 -34.36 13.65 0.24
C GLN A 651 -35.51 13.13 1.12
N PHE A 652 -36.20 14.02 1.83
CA PHE A 652 -37.40 13.66 2.58
C PHE A 652 -38.53 13.20 1.65
N LEU A 653 -38.82 13.97 0.59
CA LEU A 653 -39.84 13.62 -0.41
C LEU A 653 -39.53 12.32 -1.15
N GLU A 654 -38.26 12.05 -1.49
CA GLU A 654 -37.84 10.84 -2.18
C GLU A 654 -37.96 9.57 -1.31
N ARG A 655 -37.87 9.71 0.01
CA ARG A 655 -38.08 8.60 0.97
C ARG A 655 -39.57 8.27 1.15
N LEU A 656 -40.46 9.20 0.81
CA LEU A 656 -41.90 8.98 0.89
C LEU A 656 -42.36 8.12 -0.30
N ASN A 657 -42.76 6.88 -0.02
CA ASN A 657 -43.33 5.97 -1.03
C ASN A 657 -44.80 6.29 -1.41
N TYR A 658 -45.26 7.53 -1.20
CA TYR A 658 -46.61 7.95 -1.54
C TYR A 658 -46.78 8.09 -3.06
N ARG A 659 -47.83 7.49 -3.62
CA ARG A 659 -48.12 7.51 -5.07
C ARG A 659 -48.22 8.92 -5.65
N ILE A 660 -48.77 9.86 -4.89
CA ILE A 660 -48.93 11.28 -5.28
C ILE A 660 -47.57 11.98 -5.39
N VAL A 661 -46.68 11.77 -4.40
CA VAL A 661 -45.32 12.32 -4.39
C VAL A 661 -44.50 11.74 -5.54
N MET A 662 -44.65 10.43 -5.82
CA MET A 662 -44.02 9.79 -6.97
C MET A 662 -44.52 10.35 -8.31
N LEU A 663 -45.80 10.71 -8.42
CA LEU A 663 -46.38 11.34 -9.61
C LEU A 663 -45.89 12.79 -9.79
N MET A 664 -45.72 13.54 -8.68
CA MET A 664 -45.14 14.89 -8.71
C MET A 664 -43.65 14.88 -9.08
N ILE A 665 -42.86 13.96 -8.51
CA ILE A 665 -41.44 13.75 -8.87
C ILE A 665 -41.33 13.28 -10.32
N TRP A 666 -42.26 12.46 -10.80
CA TRP A 666 -42.33 11.99 -12.18
C TRP A 666 -42.48 13.15 -13.19
N TRP A 667 -43.22 14.20 -12.83
CA TRP A 667 -43.39 15.39 -13.66
C TRP A 667 -42.17 16.32 -13.61
N SER A 668 -41.49 16.39 -12.46
CA SER A 668 -40.41 17.34 -12.19
C SER A 668 -39.02 16.88 -12.65
N GLN A 669 -38.72 15.56 -12.70
CA GLN A 669 -37.41 15.08 -13.15
C GLN A 669 -37.45 13.74 -13.94
N PRO A 670 -36.58 13.61 -14.97
CA PRO A 670 -36.17 12.30 -15.49
C PRO A 670 -35.37 11.55 -14.43
N CYS A 671 -35.80 10.36 -14.04
CA CYS A 671 -35.06 9.50 -13.11
C CYS A 671 -33.61 9.31 -13.61
N LEU A 672 -32.65 9.96 -12.96
CA LEU A 672 -31.23 9.69 -13.17
C LEU A 672 -30.91 8.32 -12.55
N TYR A 673 -29.96 7.60 -13.13
CA TYR A 673 -29.58 6.23 -12.74
C TYR A 673 -28.88 6.12 -11.36
N ILE A 674 -28.89 7.20 -10.58
CA ILE A 674 -28.24 7.27 -9.26
C ILE A 674 -29.24 6.79 -8.22
N GLY A 675 -28.79 5.93 -7.30
CA GLY A 675 -29.64 5.29 -6.29
C GLY A 675 -30.46 6.28 -5.46
N ARG A 676 -31.64 5.84 -4.99
CA ARG A 676 -32.53 6.69 -4.20
C ARG A 676 -31.81 7.27 -2.98
N ALA A 677 -32.00 8.56 -2.71
CA ALA A 677 -31.44 9.26 -1.56
C ALA A 677 -29.89 9.33 -1.50
N MET A 678 -29.18 9.09 -2.60
CA MET A 678 -27.71 9.25 -2.71
C MET A 678 -27.31 10.67 -3.14
N HIS A 679 -27.73 11.68 -2.36
CA HIS A 679 -27.37 13.07 -2.63
C HIS A 679 -26.04 13.45 -1.99
N GLU A 680 -25.21 14.18 -2.74
CA GLU A 680 -23.97 14.80 -2.26
C GLU A 680 -24.23 15.90 -1.23
N SER A 681 -23.21 16.34 -0.48
CA SER A 681 -23.38 17.44 0.48
C SER A 681 -23.86 18.73 -0.20
N ALA A 682 -24.66 19.56 0.49
CA ALA A 682 -25.16 20.83 -0.06
C ALA A 682 -24.01 21.76 -0.50
N PHE A 683 -22.91 21.78 0.26
CA PHE A 683 -21.72 22.56 -0.06
C PHE A 683 -20.98 22.06 -1.30
N SER A 684 -20.85 20.74 -1.49
CA SER A 684 -20.27 20.15 -2.71
C SER A 684 -21.08 20.53 -3.95
N ARG A 685 -22.42 20.47 -3.85
CA ARG A 685 -23.32 20.90 -4.93
C ARG A 685 -23.22 22.38 -5.23
N PHE A 686 -23.16 23.22 -4.21
CA PHE A 686 -22.98 24.66 -4.39
C PHE A 686 -21.69 24.97 -5.16
N LYS A 687 -20.55 24.36 -4.76
CA LYS A 687 -19.27 24.50 -5.47
C LYS A 687 -19.36 24.06 -6.94
N TYR A 688 -19.96 22.90 -7.19
CA TYR A 688 -20.14 22.40 -8.55
C TYR A 688 -21.04 23.31 -9.40
N THR A 689 -22.12 23.82 -8.80
CA THR A 689 -23.06 24.73 -9.47
C THR A 689 -22.40 26.06 -9.80
N MET A 690 -21.65 26.64 -8.86
CA MET A 690 -20.88 27.88 -9.10
C MET A 690 -19.85 27.71 -10.21
N PHE A 691 -19.13 26.58 -10.23
CA PHE A 691 -18.17 26.28 -11.29
C PHE A 691 -18.84 26.31 -12.68
N TRP A 692 -19.93 25.57 -12.86
CA TRP A 692 -20.64 25.53 -14.14
C TRP A 692 -21.35 26.85 -14.46
N ALA A 693 -21.88 27.56 -13.48
CA ALA A 693 -22.49 28.87 -13.68
C ALA A 693 -21.47 29.87 -14.23
N LEU A 694 -20.25 29.89 -13.68
CA LEU A 694 -19.16 30.74 -14.15
C LEU A 694 -18.76 30.39 -15.60
N VAL A 695 -18.55 29.10 -15.89
CA VAL A 695 -18.22 28.61 -17.24
C VAL A 695 -19.31 29.03 -18.25
N ILE A 696 -20.57 28.80 -17.92
CA ILE A 696 -21.71 29.09 -18.80
C ILE A 696 -21.89 30.59 -19.01
N VAL A 697 -21.80 31.41 -17.96
CA VAL A 697 -21.96 32.87 -18.06
C VAL A 697 -20.87 33.47 -18.94
N THR A 698 -19.60 33.09 -18.73
CA THR A 698 -18.49 33.57 -19.56
C THR A 698 -18.63 33.10 -21.01
N LYS A 699 -19.02 31.83 -21.22
CA LYS A 699 -19.28 31.27 -22.55
C LYS A 699 -20.39 32.03 -23.28
N LEU A 700 -21.55 32.21 -22.64
CA LEU A 700 -22.69 32.91 -23.25
C LEU A 700 -22.37 34.39 -23.50
N GLY A 701 -21.62 35.04 -22.61
CA GLY A 701 -21.13 36.39 -22.83
C GLY A 701 -20.23 36.48 -24.07
N PHE A 702 -19.25 35.58 -24.19
CA PHE A 702 -18.37 35.51 -25.36
C PHE A 702 -19.15 35.26 -26.66
N SER A 703 -20.01 34.24 -26.68
CA SER A 703 -20.85 33.93 -27.84
C SER A 703 -21.76 35.10 -28.23
N TYR A 704 -22.35 35.80 -27.27
CA TYR A 704 -23.22 36.94 -27.59
C TYR A 704 -22.45 38.11 -28.23
N TYR A 705 -21.38 38.59 -27.59
CA TYR A 705 -20.68 39.79 -28.04
C TYR A 705 -19.79 39.56 -29.27
N ILE A 706 -19.16 38.39 -29.38
CA ILE A 706 -18.16 38.10 -30.43
C ILE A 706 -18.74 37.28 -31.58
N GLU A 707 -19.65 36.34 -31.31
CA GLU A 707 -20.18 35.45 -32.35
C GLU A 707 -21.49 35.99 -32.94
N ILE A 708 -22.50 36.23 -32.10
CA ILE A 708 -23.88 36.47 -32.56
C ILE A 708 -24.17 37.93 -32.89
N LYS A 709 -23.83 38.90 -32.02
CA LYS A 709 -24.10 40.33 -32.25
C LYS A 709 -23.50 40.85 -33.57
N PRO A 710 -22.25 40.52 -33.95
CA PRO A 710 -21.66 41.01 -35.20
C PRO A 710 -22.30 40.41 -36.46
N LEU A 711 -22.91 39.23 -36.38
CA LEU A 711 -23.57 38.58 -37.51
C LEU A 711 -24.93 39.18 -37.86
N VAL A 712 -25.63 39.71 -36.87
CA VAL A 712 -26.99 40.21 -37.05
C VAL A 712 -27.02 41.43 -37.99
N GLY A 713 -26.02 42.33 -37.90
CA GLY A 713 -25.92 43.50 -38.79
C GLY A 713 -25.86 43.12 -40.28
N PRO A 714 -24.87 42.31 -40.72
CA PRO A 714 -24.80 41.78 -42.08
C PRO A 714 -26.06 41.01 -42.50
N THR A 715 -26.67 40.26 -41.58
CA THR A 715 -27.88 39.46 -41.87
C THR A 715 -29.11 40.37 -42.11
N LYS A 716 -29.28 41.44 -41.33
CA LYS A 716 -30.33 42.46 -41.56
C LYS A 716 -30.12 43.20 -42.88
N ALA A 717 -28.87 43.48 -43.27
CA ALA A 717 -28.55 44.09 -44.55
C ALA A 717 -28.86 43.17 -45.75
N LEU A 718 -28.68 41.86 -45.58
CA LEU A 718 -29.01 40.85 -46.59
C LEU A 718 -30.52 40.59 -46.73
N ILE A 719 -31.30 40.79 -45.65
CA ILE A 719 -32.74 40.48 -45.57
C ILE A 719 -33.52 41.64 -44.91
N PRO A 720 -33.91 42.69 -45.67
CA PRO A 720 -34.53 43.89 -45.09
C PRO A 720 -36.02 43.71 -44.72
N THR A 721 -36.77 42.89 -45.45
CA THR A 721 -38.21 42.64 -45.24
C THR A 721 -38.61 41.28 -45.81
N PHE A 722 -38.84 40.27 -44.96
CA PHE A 722 -39.17 38.91 -45.41
C PHE A 722 -40.58 38.48 -44.98
N PRO A 723 -41.56 38.37 -45.89
CA PRO A 723 -42.79 37.65 -45.63
C PRO A 723 -42.55 36.13 -45.73
N TRP A 724 -42.62 35.44 -44.59
CA TRP A 724 -42.27 34.02 -44.40
C TRP A 724 -42.99 32.99 -45.30
N HIS A 725 -44.04 33.37 -46.02
CA HIS A 725 -44.93 32.44 -46.74
C HIS A 725 -44.56 32.21 -48.22
N LYS A 726 -43.47 32.76 -48.74
CA LYS A 726 -42.97 32.50 -50.10
C LYS A 726 -41.63 31.78 -50.08
N PHE A 727 -41.62 30.52 -49.64
CA PHE A 727 -40.39 29.70 -49.58
C PHE A 727 -39.81 29.36 -50.97
N PHE A 728 -40.60 29.47 -52.05
CA PHE A 728 -40.14 29.34 -53.45
C PHE A 728 -41.08 30.17 -54.34
N PRO A 729 -40.70 31.40 -54.79
CA PRO A 729 -40.06 31.55 -56.11
C PRO A 729 -39.09 32.76 -56.26
N HIS A 730 -38.04 32.60 -57.10
CA HIS A 730 -37.03 33.54 -57.67
C HIS A 730 -35.57 33.28 -57.23
N ALA A 731 -34.68 33.05 -58.21
CA ALA A 731 -33.28 32.61 -58.04
C ALA A 731 -32.39 33.55 -57.20
N GLN A 732 -32.68 34.85 -57.17
CA GLN A 732 -31.92 35.83 -56.37
C GLN A 732 -32.17 35.67 -54.86
N ASN A 733 -33.33 35.14 -54.45
CA ASN A 733 -33.65 34.91 -53.05
C ASN A 733 -32.97 33.64 -52.51
N ASN A 734 -32.77 32.62 -53.35
CA ASN A 734 -32.06 31.39 -52.99
C ASN A 734 -30.56 31.65 -52.73
N ILE A 735 -29.94 32.55 -53.49
CA ILE A 735 -28.54 32.93 -53.29
C ILE A 735 -28.37 33.70 -51.98
N ARG A 736 -29.31 34.59 -51.64
CA ARG A 736 -29.29 35.34 -50.36
C ARG A 736 -29.48 34.43 -49.15
N ILE A 737 -30.43 33.49 -49.21
CA ILE A 737 -30.63 32.50 -48.14
C ILE A 737 -29.42 31.58 -48.03
N GLY A 738 -28.86 31.11 -49.15
CA GLY A 738 -27.64 30.30 -49.18
C GLY A 738 -26.43 31.04 -48.59
N ALA A 739 -26.28 32.34 -48.87
CA ALA A 739 -25.24 33.19 -48.30
C ALA A 739 -25.42 33.37 -46.78
N CYS A 740 -26.65 33.56 -46.30
CA CYS A 740 -26.94 33.60 -44.87
C CYS A 740 -26.61 32.26 -44.19
N VAL A 741 -27.01 31.12 -44.78
CA VAL A 741 -26.67 29.80 -44.25
C VAL A 741 -25.14 29.60 -44.23
N ALA A 742 -24.43 29.98 -45.29
CA ALA A 742 -22.98 29.90 -45.34
C ALA A 742 -22.27 30.78 -44.30
N LEU A 743 -22.82 31.96 -44.00
CA LEU A 743 -22.31 32.88 -42.98
C LEU A 743 -22.54 32.33 -41.56
N TRP A 744 -23.72 31.78 -41.27
CA TRP A 744 -24.08 31.30 -39.94
C TRP A 744 -23.54 29.90 -39.61
N THR A 745 -23.32 29.04 -40.61
CA THR A 745 -22.93 27.63 -40.37
C THR A 745 -21.60 27.49 -39.61
N PRO A 746 -20.49 28.15 -40.00
CA PRO A 746 -19.21 28.02 -39.29
C PRO A 746 -19.31 28.50 -37.84
N ILE A 747 -20.01 29.61 -37.61
CA ILE A 747 -20.10 30.24 -36.28
C ILE A 747 -21.01 29.41 -35.36
N THR A 748 -22.10 28.85 -35.90
CA THR A 748 -22.95 27.92 -35.15
C THR A 748 -22.19 26.63 -34.78
N LEU A 749 -21.29 26.14 -35.62
CA LEU A 749 -20.43 24.99 -35.28
C LEU A 749 -19.43 25.33 -34.17
N VAL A 750 -18.81 26.51 -34.23
CA VAL A 750 -17.91 26.99 -33.16
C VAL A 750 -18.66 27.13 -31.84
N TYR A 751 -19.88 27.67 -31.84
CA TYR A 751 -20.75 27.82 -30.66
C TYR A 751 -21.04 26.51 -29.91
N PHE A 752 -21.03 25.36 -30.58
CA PHE A 752 -21.19 24.06 -29.94
C PHE A 752 -19.86 23.45 -29.46
N MET A 753 -18.74 23.87 -30.01
CA MET A 753 -17.39 23.35 -29.69
C MET A 753 -16.68 24.17 -28.62
N ASP A 754 -16.92 25.49 -28.57
CA ASP A 754 -16.27 26.47 -27.69
C ASP A 754 -16.36 26.14 -26.19
N THR A 755 -17.38 25.39 -25.77
CA THR A 755 -17.64 25.02 -24.39
C THR A 755 -16.51 24.16 -23.83
N GLN A 756 -15.84 23.38 -24.68
CA GLN A 756 -14.66 22.60 -24.29
C GLN A 756 -13.48 23.50 -23.91
N ILE A 757 -13.32 24.63 -24.62
CA ILE A 757 -12.23 25.59 -24.38
C ILE A 757 -12.45 26.28 -23.02
N TRP A 758 -13.65 26.81 -22.79
CA TRP A 758 -14.00 27.44 -21.51
C TRP A 758 -13.92 26.46 -20.34
N TYR A 759 -14.39 25.23 -20.52
CA TYR A 759 -14.24 24.18 -19.52
C TYR A 759 -12.77 23.89 -19.21
N ALA A 760 -11.91 23.75 -20.23
CA ALA A 760 -10.48 23.49 -20.01
C ALA A 760 -9.80 24.62 -19.25
N LEU A 761 -10.08 25.89 -19.60
CA LEU A 761 -9.53 27.07 -18.92
C LEU A 761 -9.95 27.16 -17.45
N PHE A 762 -11.25 26.98 -17.16
CA PHE A 762 -11.73 27.02 -15.78
C PHE A 762 -11.28 25.77 -15.01
N SER A 763 -11.24 24.60 -15.64
CA SER A 763 -10.75 23.37 -14.99
C SER A 763 -9.28 23.48 -14.60
N THR A 764 -8.42 24.09 -15.42
CA THR A 764 -7.01 24.31 -15.07
C THR A 764 -6.86 25.35 -13.97
N LEU A 765 -7.62 26.45 -14.01
CA LEU A 765 -7.61 27.49 -12.98
C LEU A 765 -8.09 26.96 -11.62
N PHE A 766 -9.31 26.41 -11.57
CA PHE A 766 -9.89 25.87 -10.34
C PHE A 766 -9.12 24.63 -9.86
N GLY A 767 -8.64 23.78 -10.77
CA GLY A 767 -7.77 22.66 -10.44
C GLY A 767 -6.45 23.11 -9.83
N GLY A 768 -5.86 24.18 -10.36
CA GLY A 768 -4.65 24.82 -9.81
C GLY A 768 -4.88 25.41 -8.41
N ILE A 769 -5.95 26.18 -8.21
CA ILE A 769 -6.32 26.75 -6.90
C ILE A 769 -6.61 25.65 -5.89
N TYR A 770 -7.37 24.62 -6.29
CA TYR A 770 -7.71 23.48 -5.43
C TYR A 770 -6.47 22.66 -5.08
N GLY A 771 -5.59 22.40 -6.05
CA GLY A 771 -4.30 21.74 -5.84
C GLY A 771 -3.40 22.52 -4.88
N ALA A 772 -3.36 23.85 -4.98
CA ALA A 772 -2.63 24.71 -4.05
C ALA A 772 -3.21 24.65 -2.63
N TYR A 773 -4.55 24.68 -2.49
CA TYR A 773 -5.20 24.54 -1.18
C TYR A 773 -4.93 23.16 -0.53
N GLN A 774 -4.87 22.11 -1.35
CA GLN A 774 -4.52 20.75 -0.93
C GLN A 774 -3.01 20.51 -0.79
N ARG A 775 -2.18 21.54 -1.01
CA ARG A 775 -0.70 21.47 -0.94
C ARG A 775 -0.11 20.37 -1.84
N ILE A 776 -0.77 20.08 -2.97
CA ILE A 776 -0.31 19.05 -3.91
C ILE A 776 0.99 19.51 -4.57
N GLY A 777 2.08 18.80 -4.27
CA GLY A 777 3.41 19.14 -4.75
C GLY A 777 3.98 20.39 -4.06
N GLU A 778 3.74 20.55 -2.75
CA GLU A 778 4.45 21.52 -1.92
C GLU A 778 5.95 21.18 -1.80
N ILE A 779 6.31 19.89 -1.92
CA ILE A 779 7.69 19.41 -2.01
C ILE A 779 7.86 18.72 -3.37
N ARG A 780 8.57 19.36 -4.30
CA ARG A 780 8.84 18.81 -5.65
C ARG A 780 10.32 18.57 -5.92
N THR A 781 11.18 19.35 -5.28
CA THR A 781 12.63 19.29 -5.46
C THR A 781 13.31 18.88 -4.17
N LEU A 782 14.51 18.33 -4.31
CA LEU A 782 15.34 17.93 -3.18
C LEU A 782 15.68 19.12 -2.27
N GLU A 783 15.84 20.32 -2.82
CA GLU A 783 16.04 21.55 -2.06
C GLU A 783 14.84 21.92 -1.17
N MET A 784 13.62 21.77 -1.70
CA MET A 784 12.39 21.97 -0.92
C MET A 784 12.23 20.90 0.17
N LEU A 785 12.67 19.67 -0.08
CA LEU A 785 12.67 18.61 0.93
C LEU A 785 13.60 18.99 2.09
N ARG A 786 14.82 19.45 1.81
CA ARG A 786 15.84 19.78 2.81
C ARG A 786 15.44 20.94 3.71
N SER A 787 14.93 22.02 3.12
CA SER A 787 14.45 23.18 3.89
C SER A 787 13.32 22.81 4.87
N ARG A 788 12.47 21.83 4.51
CA ARG A 788 11.32 21.40 5.31
C ARG A 788 11.55 20.12 6.12
N PHE A 789 12.75 19.52 6.04
CA PHE A 789 13.02 18.24 6.68
C PHE A 789 12.80 18.29 8.20
N HIS A 790 13.14 19.40 8.86
CA HIS A 790 12.88 19.62 10.28
C HIS A 790 11.40 19.51 10.70
N LEU A 791 10.45 19.69 9.77
CA LEU A 791 9.01 19.56 10.01
C LEU A 791 8.50 18.13 9.84
N LEU A 792 9.26 17.25 9.16
CA LEU A 792 8.84 15.88 8.87
C LEU A 792 8.55 15.08 10.15
N PRO A 793 9.42 15.05 11.18
CA PRO A 793 9.15 14.27 12.40
C PRO A 793 7.81 14.62 13.07
N GLY A 794 7.46 15.91 13.09
CA GLY A 794 6.16 16.37 13.61
C GLY A 794 4.98 15.93 12.72
N ALA A 795 5.13 16.03 11.40
CA ALA A 795 4.10 15.59 10.45
C ALA A 795 3.90 14.06 10.49
N PHE A 796 4.96 13.28 10.68
CA PHE A 796 4.90 11.84 10.90
C PHE A 796 4.07 11.48 12.12
N ASN A 797 4.40 12.09 13.26
CA ASN A 797 3.71 11.81 14.50
C ASN A 797 2.23 12.21 14.44
N ALA A 798 1.90 13.34 13.80
CA ALA A 798 0.53 13.82 13.71
C ALA A 798 -0.39 13.00 12.78
N ASN A 799 0.17 12.41 11.71
CA ASN A 799 -0.63 11.73 10.68
C ASN A 799 -0.67 10.21 10.83
N LEU A 800 0.44 9.58 11.24
CA LEU A 800 0.54 8.12 11.30
C LEU A 800 0.13 7.54 12.65
N PHE A 801 0.17 8.32 13.72
CA PHE A 801 -0.20 7.85 15.05
C PHE A 801 -1.54 8.43 15.49
N PRO A 802 -2.49 7.61 15.96
CA PRO A 802 -3.71 8.13 16.55
C PRO A 802 -3.39 8.82 17.89
N ASP A 803 -4.02 9.97 18.13
CA ASP A 803 -3.90 10.65 19.42
C ASP A 803 -4.44 9.74 20.53
N GLU A 804 -3.61 9.37 21.51
CA GLU A 804 -4.01 8.56 22.67
C GLU A 804 -5.09 9.26 23.54
N LYS A 805 -5.33 10.57 23.34
CA LYS A 805 -6.28 11.35 24.12
C LYS A 805 -7.34 12.02 23.24
N ASN A 806 -8.60 11.64 23.54
CA ASN A 806 -9.88 12.29 23.25
C ASN A 806 -10.57 11.98 21.92
N ASP A 807 -11.27 10.83 21.93
CA ASP A 807 -12.43 10.53 21.09
C ASP A 807 -13.67 11.42 21.37
N SER A 808 -13.55 12.43 22.23
CA SER A 808 -14.64 13.37 22.48
C SER A 808 -14.56 14.60 21.57
N SER A 809 -15.37 14.55 20.50
CA SER A 809 -16.05 15.72 19.93
C SER A 809 -15.16 16.83 19.31
N LYS A 810 -14.79 16.68 18.03
CA LYS A 810 -14.75 17.81 17.07
C LYS A 810 -15.16 17.36 15.68
N ARG A 811 -16.46 17.05 15.48
CA ARG A 811 -17.05 17.00 14.14
C ARG A 811 -17.52 18.40 13.76
N GLY A 812 -16.89 19.00 12.75
CA GLY A 812 -17.34 20.28 12.17
C GLY A 812 -16.23 21.06 11.48
N ILE A 813 -16.63 22.11 10.76
CA ILE A 813 -15.77 23.03 9.97
C ILE A 813 -14.61 23.59 10.82
N LYS A 814 -14.78 23.70 12.15
CA LYS A 814 -13.72 24.09 13.09
C LYS A 814 -12.52 23.13 13.11
N ALA A 815 -12.70 21.84 12.81
CA ALA A 815 -11.61 20.86 12.69
C ALA A 815 -10.78 21.03 11.41
N ILE A 816 -11.40 21.52 10.34
CA ILE A 816 -10.73 21.82 9.06
C ILE A 816 -9.87 23.08 9.23
N PHE A 817 -10.36 24.10 9.96
CA PHE A 817 -9.59 25.32 10.25
C PHE A 817 -8.57 25.14 11.39
N SER A 818 -8.80 24.26 12.37
CA SER A 818 -7.86 23.99 13.47
C SER A 818 -6.70 23.06 13.08
N ARG A 819 -6.72 22.48 11.87
CA ARG A 819 -5.62 21.66 11.33
C ARG A 819 -4.42 22.48 10.86
N ARG A 820 -4.49 23.81 10.93
CA ARG A 820 -3.30 24.68 10.81
C ARG A 820 -2.42 24.49 12.03
N ILE A 821 -1.59 23.45 11.99
CA ILE A 821 -0.39 23.24 12.84
C ILE A 821 -0.62 23.79 14.24
N THR A 822 -1.48 23.12 15.02
CA THR A 822 -1.39 23.26 16.47
C THR A 822 0.02 22.83 16.82
N LYS A 823 0.86 23.79 17.27
CA LYS A 823 2.13 23.50 17.96
C LYS A 823 1.82 22.48 19.04
N VAL A 824 2.05 21.20 18.75
CA VAL A 824 1.97 20.12 19.73
C VAL A 824 3.15 20.33 20.68
N PRO A 825 2.95 20.26 22.01
CA PRO A 825 4.03 20.45 22.97
C PRO A 825 5.07 19.35 22.73
N SER A 826 6.24 19.75 22.23
CA SER A 826 7.25 18.84 21.72
C SER A 826 7.97 18.14 22.86
N ASN A 827 7.75 16.83 23.03
CA ASN A 827 8.79 15.99 23.62
C ASN A 827 9.72 15.58 22.47
N LYS A 828 10.56 16.53 22.00
CA LYS A 828 11.33 16.44 20.74
C LYS A 828 12.08 15.12 20.58
N GLY A 829 12.61 14.57 21.68
CA GLY A 829 13.32 13.29 21.67
C GLY A 829 12.45 12.09 21.33
N LYS A 830 11.20 12.02 21.82
CA LYS A 830 10.26 10.91 21.54
C LYS A 830 9.80 10.92 20.08
N GLU A 831 9.52 12.11 19.56
CA GLU A 831 9.12 12.30 18.17
C GLU A 831 10.26 11.93 17.20
N ALA A 832 11.49 12.32 17.55
CA ALA A 832 12.69 11.99 16.80
C ALA A 832 13.01 10.49 16.79
N ALA A 833 12.91 9.80 17.94
CA ALA A 833 13.16 8.37 18.02
C ALA A 833 12.15 7.55 17.20
N ARG A 834 10.86 7.90 17.27
CA ARG A 834 9.82 7.29 16.42
C ARG A 834 10.06 7.55 14.94
N PHE A 835 10.47 8.77 14.60
CA PHE A 835 10.82 9.13 13.23
C PHE A 835 12.01 8.31 12.71
N ALA A 836 13.10 8.20 13.47
CA ALA A 836 14.27 7.40 13.08
C ALA A 836 13.89 5.91 12.87
N LYS A 837 13.07 5.35 13.76
CA LYS A 837 12.57 3.97 13.63
C LYS A 837 11.70 3.73 12.41
N LEU A 838 11.08 4.75 11.84
CA LEU A 838 10.30 4.64 10.59
C LEU A 838 11.14 4.98 9.35
N TRP A 839 11.94 6.04 9.43
CA TRP A 839 12.72 6.58 8.32
C TRP A 839 13.82 5.62 7.90
N ASN A 840 14.58 5.07 8.84
CA ASN A 840 15.73 4.23 8.52
C ASN A 840 15.32 2.93 7.79
N PRO A 841 14.25 2.19 8.18
CA PRO A 841 13.76 1.07 7.38
C PRO A 841 13.33 1.42 5.94
N ILE A 842 12.89 2.66 5.70
CA ILE A 842 12.56 3.12 4.34
C ILE A 842 13.84 3.31 3.52
N ILE A 843 14.87 3.91 4.12
CA ILE A 843 16.17 4.10 3.47
C ILE A 843 16.87 2.77 3.22
N THR A 844 16.87 1.84 4.19
CA THR A 844 17.42 0.49 3.98
C THR A 844 16.65 -0.27 2.90
N SER A 845 15.33 -0.08 2.78
CA SER A 845 14.56 -0.66 1.67
C SER A 845 14.97 -0.11 0.30
N PHE A 846 15.40 1.16 0.19
CA PHE A 846 15.95 1.68 -1.07
C PHE A 846 17.31 1.07 -1.38
N ARG A 847 18.10 0.76 -0.35
CA ARG A 847 19.36 0.04 -0.52
C ARG A 847 19.15 -1.41 -0.96
N GLU A 848 18.18 -2.12 -0.38
CA GLU A 848 17.72 -3.47 -0.80
C GLU A 848 17.14 -3.48 -2.23
N GLU A 849 16.70 -2.33 -2.73
CA GLU A 849 16.23 -2.16 -4.12
C GLU A 849 17.33 -1.76 -5.10
N ASP A 850 18.55 -1.51 -4.61
CA ASP A 850 19.68 -1.01 -5.38
C ASP A 850 19.43 0.41 -5.95
N LEU A 851 18.50 1.18 -5.37
CA LEU A 851 18.24 2.57 -5.77
C LEU A 851 19.29 3.55 -5.24
N ILE A 852 19.98 3.20 -4.14
CA ILE A 852 21.02 4.01 -3.51
C ILE A 852 22.26 3.15 -3.21
N SER A 853 23.43 3.79 -3.17
CA SER A 853 24.72 3.17 -2.77
C SER A 853 24.86 3.03 -1.25
N ASN A 854 25.86 2.29 -0.75
CA ASN A 854 26.13 2.20 0.70
C ASN A 854 26.44 3.60 1.26
N ARG A 855 27.28 4.37 0.56
CA ARG A 855 27.60 5.74 0.95
C ARG A 855 26.38 6.66 1.03
N GLU A 856 25.47 6.58 0.06
CA GLU A 856 24.24 7.38 0.09
C GLU A 856 23.28 6.96 1.20
N MET A 857 23.23 5.66 1.53
CA MET A 857 22.48 5.15 2.67
C MET A 857 22.99 5.80 3.96
N ASP A 858 24.30 5.78 4.22
CA ASP A 858 24.89 6.34 5.45
C ASP A 858 24.66 7.86 5.58
N LEU A 859 24.63 8.58 4.45
CA LEU A 859 24.29 10.00 4.42
C LEU A 859 22.83 10.30 4.75
N LEU A 860 21.91 9.36 4.50
CA LEU A 860 20.46 9.52 4.68
C LEU A 860 19.95 8.98 6.02
N LEU A 861 20.70 8.10 6.69
CA LEU A 861 20.31 7.50 7.97
C LEU A 861 20.26 8.54 9.10
N VAL A 862 19.26 8.38 9.98
CA VAL A 862 19.11 9.14 11.23
C VAL A 862 19.60 8.26 12.37
N PRO A 863 20.52 8.69 13.24
CA PRO A 863 20.99 7.85 14.34
C PRO A 863 19.84 7.43 15.28
N TYR A 864 19.77 6.13 15.58
CA TYR A 864 18.70 5.55 16.42
C TYR A 864 18.85 5.91 17.90
N ARG A 865 20.08 6.11 18.36
CA ARG A 865 20.39 6.46 19.75
C ARG A 865 20.66 7.96 19.78
N VAL A 866 19.81 8.71 20.48
CA VAL A 866 20.26 9.99 21.04
C VAL A 866 21.35 9.60 22.02
N ASP A 867 22.61 9.93 21.69
CA ASP A 867 23.69 9.78 22.65
C ASP A 867 23.24 10.54 23.91
N ARG A 868 23.01 9.82 25.02
CA ARG A 868 22.37 10.42 26.22
C ARG A 868 23.19 11.59 26.75
N GLU A 869 24.49 11.59 26.44
CA GLU A 869 25.46 12.63 26.75
C GLU A 869 25.25 13.93 25.95
N LEU A 870 24.64 13.88 24.76
CA LEU A 870 24.50 15.03 23.87
C LEU A 870 23.22 15.84 24.11
N GLY A 871 22.09 15.20 24.43
CA GLY A 871 20.84 15.90 24.77
C GLY A 871 20.18 16.70 23.62
N PHE A 872 20.68 16.63 22.38
CA PHE A 872 20.08 17.28 21.19
C PHE A 872 19.84 16.29 20.03
N MET A 873 18.98 16.70 19.09
CA MET A 873 18.59 15.88 17.91
C MET A 873 19.69 15.91 16.85
N GLN A 874 20.19 14.73 16.47
CA GLN A 874 21.18 14.57 15.40
C GLN A 874 20.47 14.44 14.04
N TRP A 875 20.87 15.27 13.09
CA TRP A 875 20.30 15.28 11.74
C TRP A 875 21.12 14.40 10.78
N PRO A 876 20.51 13.83 9.72
CA PRO A 876 21.24 13.09 8.71
C PRO A 876 22.39 13.89 8.07
N PRO A 877 23.56 13.28 7.79
CA PRO A 877 24.72 14.00 7.23
C PRO A 877 24.46 14.72 5.91
N PHE A 878 23.53 14.25 5.07
CA PHE A 878 23.16 14.94 3.81
C PHE A 878 22.58 16.35 4.04
N LEU A 879 21.98 16.63 5.19
CA LEU A 879 21.51 17.98 5.55
C LEU A 879 22.67 18.88 6.01
N LEU A 880 23.71 18.27 6.57
CA LEU A 880 24.84 18.93 7.22
C LEU A 880 26.05 19.11 6.28
N ALA A 881 25.93 18.65 5.03
CA ALA A 881 26.97 18.76 4.00
C ALA A 881 27.54 20.18 3.88
N ASN A 882 28.87 20.30 3.87
CA ASN A 882 29.64 21.55 3.82
C ASN A 882 29.42 22.54 4.99
N LYS A 883 28.56 22.25 5.97
CA LYS A 883 28.23 23.19 7.07
C LYS A 883 29.38 23.38 8.05
N ILE A 884 30.10 22.32 8.39
CA ILE A 884 31.26 22.39 9.30
C ILE A 884 32.43 23.13 8.63
N GLN A 885 32.76 22.79 7.38
CA GLN A 885 33.82 23.47 6.64
C GLN A 885 33.51 24.98 6.48
N THR A 886 32.24 25.33 6.22
CA THR A 886 31.78 26.72 6.20
C THR A 886 31.91 27.39 7.57
N ALA A 887 31.62 26.67 8.67
CA ALA A 887 31.79 27.19 10.02
C ALA A 887 33.25 27.49 10.34
N VAL A 888 34.15 26.58 9.95
CA VAL A 888 35.60 26.76 10.13
C VAL A 888 36.12 27.93 9.30
N SER A 889 35.68 28.10 8.04
CA SER A 889 36.06 29.26 7.24
C SER A 889 35.52 30.57 7.82
N MET A 890 34.26 30.59 8.28
CA MET A 890 33.69 31.76 8.96
C MET A 890 34.46 32.10 10.24
N ALA A 891 34.89 31.10 11.02
CA ALA A 891 35.68 31.31 12.22
C ALA A 891 37.04 31.96 11.89
N MET A 892 37.73 31.51 10.83
CA MET A 892 38.99 32.12 10.38
C MET A 892 38.83 33.59 9.97
N ASP A 893 37.75 33.93 9.27
CA ASP A 893 37.50 35.28 8.76
C ASP A 893 36.96 36.25 9.83
N SER A 894 36.47 35.72 10.96
CA SER A 894 35.77 36.48 12.01
C SER A 894 36.65 37.24 13.00
N SER A 895 37.98 37.31 12.76
CA SER A 895 38.99 37.92 13.65
C SER A 895 38.80 39.42 13.99
N VAL A 896 37.76 40.07 13.45
CA VAL A 896 37.55 41.53 13.56
C VAL A 896 36.26 41.91 14.32
N TYR A 897 35.25 41.03 14.44
CA TYR A 897 33.98 41.33 15.15
C TYR A 897 33.36 40.07 15.79
N GLY A 898 33.58 39.86 17.10
CA GLY A 898 33.26 38.61 17.80
C GLY A 898 31.78 38.28 18.06
N SER A 899 30.89 39.29 18.10
CA SER A 899 29.45 39.05 18.32
C SER A 899 28.73 38.45 17.10
N ASP A 900 29.29 38.64 15.90
CA ASP A 900 28.67 38.23 14.63
C ASP A 900 28.76 36.72 14.37
N LEU A 901 29.81 36.03 14.84
CA LEU A 901 30.03 34.62 14.48
C LEU A 901 28.96 33.70 15.07
N ARG A 902 28.63 33.88 16.35
CA ARG A 902 27.61 33.09 17.03
C ARG A 902 26.24 33.31 16.40
N GLU A 903 25.87 34.56 16.12
CA GLU A 903 24.62 34.88 15.43
C GLU A 903 24.58 34.28 14.02
N ARG A 904 25.69 34.29 13.27
CA ARG A 904 25.78 33.67 11.93
C ARG A 904 25.67 32.15 11.97
N ILE A 905 26.26 31.48 12.97
CA ILE A 905 26.15 30.03 13.16
C ILE A 905 24.74 29.65 13.64
N GLU A 906 24.14 30.43 14.55
CA GLU A 906 22.79 30.20 15.06
C GLU A 906 21.68 30.55 14.04
N ALA A 907 21.96 31.41 13.06
CA ALA A 907 21.05 31.73 11.96
C ALA A 907 20.68 30.50 11.11
N ASP A 908 21.61 29.54 10.96
CA ASP A 908 21.32 28.24 10.37
C ASP A 908 21.23 27.15 11.45
N SER A 909 19.99 26.74 11.74
CA SER A 909 19.71 25.69 12.73
C SER A 909 20.47 24.38 12.48
N TYR A 910 20.73 24.01 11.21
CA TYR A 910 21.46 22.79 10.89
C TYR A 910 22.97 22.95 11.13
N MET A 911 23.51 24.14 10.84
CA MET A 911 24.93 24.46 11.07
C MET A 911 25.25 24.47 12.57
N SER A 912 24.42 25.13 13.38
CA SER A 912 24.55 25.11 14.85
C SER A 912 24.49 23.69 15.42
N CYS A 913 23.56 22.86 14.94
CA CYS A 913 23.48 21.45 15.35
C CYS A 913 24.73 20.65 14.95
N ALA A 914 25.23 20.83 13.72
CA ALA A 914 26.41 20.13 13.23
C ALA A 914 27.68 20.48 14.01
N VAL A 915 27.89 21.76 14.33
CA VAL A 915 29.04 22.21 15.12
C VAL A 915 29.00 21.62 16.53
N ARG A 916 27.83 21.67 17.20
CA ARG A 916 27.64 21.06 18.53
C ARG A 916 27.84 19.56 18.52
N GLU A 917 27.34 18.88 17.49
CA GLU A 917 27.50 17.44 17.30
C GLU A 917 28.95 17.04 17.10
N CYS A 918 29.66 17.76 16.23
CA CYS A 918 31.07 17.53 15.92
C CYS A 918 31.94 17.70 17.18
N TYR A 919 31.79 18.83 17.88
CA TYR A 919 32.57 19.13 19.08
C TYR A 919 32.39 18.06 20.16
N ALA A 920 31.15 17.68 20.45
CA ALA A 920 30.87 16.73 21.52
C ALA A 920 31.23 15.28 21.12
N SER A 921 31.13 14.92 19.84
CA SER A 921 31.62 13.63 19.33
C SER A 921 33.15 13.54 19.40
N LEU A 922 33.86 14.60 19.03
CA LEU A 922 35.32 14.71 19.16
C LEU A 922 35.75 14.58 20.63
N LYS A 923 35.10 15.33 21.54
CA LYS A 923 35.35 15.26 22.99
C LYS A 923 35.17 13.84 23.52
N SER A 924 34.11 13.15 23.11
CA SER A 924 33.84 11.76 23.50
C SER A 924 34.89 10.78 22.97
N ILE A 925 35.30 10.94 21.70
CA ILE A 925 36.29 10.05 21.07
C ILE A 925 37.68 10.23 21.71
N ILE A 926 38.13 11.47 21.89
CA ILE A 926 39.43 11.78 22.48
C ILE A 926 39.50 11.26 23.92
N LYS A 927 38.46 11.48 24.74
CA LYS A 927 38.40 10.95 26.11
C LYS A 927 38.41 9.42 26.18
N HIS A 928 37.94 8.73 25.15
CA HIS A 928 37.96 7.27 25.09
C HIS A 928 39.33 6.70 24.67
N LEU A 929 40.10 7.45 23.88
CA LEU A 929 41.41 7.03 23.38
C LEU A 929 42.54 7.22 24.41
N ILE A 930 42.40 8.17 25.33
CA ILE A 930 43.39 8.48 26.36
C ILE A 930 43.22 7.54 27.56
N GLN A 931 44.30 6.86 27.98
CA GLN A 931 44.31 5.94 29.11
C GLN A 931 45.08 6.46 30.34
N GLY A 932 46.11 7.30 30.14
CA GLY A 932 46.91 7.84 31.24
C GLY A 932 46.17 8.92 32.06
N GLU A 933 46.31 8.86 33.39
CA GLU A 933 45.61 9.79 34.31
C GLU A 933 46.08 11.23 34.17
N HIS A 934 47.38 11.45 33.91
CA HIS A 934 47.97 12.77 33.76
C HIS A 934 47.51 13.43 32.44
N GLU A 935 47.54 12.69 31.34
CA GLU A 935 47.09 13.11 30.02
C GLU A 935 45.59 13.40 30.00
N LYS A 936 44.80 12.62 30.75
CA LYS A 936 43.37 12.84 30.91
C LYS A 936 43.07 14.15 31.65
N GLN A 937 43.82 14.48 32.70
CA GLN A 937 43.66 15.75 33.42
C GLN A 937 43.96 16.96 32.54
N VAL A 938 45.03 16.89 31.74
CA VAL A 938 45.39 17.97 30.78
C VAL A 938 44.29 18.17 29.74
N VAL A 939 43.79 17.09 29.15
CA VAL A 939 42.74 17.17 28.13
C VAL A 939 41.39 17.61 28.72
N ASP A 940 41.05 17.15 29.92
CA ASP A 940 39.85 17.60 30.63
C ASP A 940 39.91 19.09 30.98
N PHE A 941 41.09 19.61 31.35
CA PHE A 941 41.32 21.04 31.58
C PHE A 941 41.12 21.85 30.28
N ILE A 942 41.75 21.45 29.17
CA ILE A 942 41.61 22.12 27.87
C ILE A 942 40.14 22.19 27.45
N PHE A 943 39.38 21.09 27.56
CA PHE A 943 37.96 21.12 27.23
C PHE A 943 37.13 21.97 28.19
N ALA A 944 37.50 22.04 29.47
CA ALA A 944 36.79 22.88 30.45
C ALA A 944 36.99 24.38 30.18
N GLU A 945 38.20 24.78 29.79
CA GLU A 945 38.51 26.16 29.42
C GLU A 945 37.73 26.57 28.15
N ILE A 946 37.78 25.73 27.11
CA ILE A 946 37.01 25.94 25.87
C ILE A 946 35.50 26.04 26.17
N ASP A 947 34.95 25.17 27.01
CA ASP A 947 33.53 25.21 27.39
C ASP A 947 33.18 26.51 28.14
N SER A 948 34.02 26.95 29.08
CA SER A 948 33.84 28.21 29.84
C SER A 948 33.80 29.44 28.94
N HIS A 949 34.77 29.56 28.02
CA HIS A 949 34.83 30.67 27.06
C HIS A 949 33.73 30.60 25.99
N ALA A 950 33.27 29.40 25.63
CA ALA A 950 32.12 29.21 24.74
C ALA A 950 30.80 29.67 25.38
N GLU A 951 30.60 29.38 26.68
CA GLU A 951 29.43 29.84 27.44
C GLU A 951 29.45 31.35 27.68
N ALA A 952 30.62 31.91 28.00
CA ALA A 952 30.82 33.35 28.21
C ALA A 952 30.78 34.18 26.90
N GLY A 953 30.91 33.53 25.74
CA GLY A 953 30.89 34.19 24.43
C GLY A 953 32.19 34.93 24.08
N THR A 954 33.29 34.67 24.79
CA THR A 954 34.60 35.32 24.63
C THR A 954 35.60 34.49 23.82
N LEU A 955 35.13 33.40 23.19
CA LEU A 955 36.01 32.44 22.49
C LEU A 955 36.85 33.05 21.36
N ILE A 956 36.41 34.14 20.71
CA ILE A 956 37.16 34.82 19.64
C ILE A 956 38.16 35.85 20.20
N SER A 957 37.95 36.35 21.43
CA SER A 957 38.92 37.27 22.06
C SER A 957 40.13 36.51 22.63
N GLU A 958 39.89 35.33 23.19
CA GLU A 958 40.93 34.55 23.88
C GLU A 958 41.62 33.48 23.00
N PHE A 959 41.00 33.03 21.90
CA PHE A 959 41.60 32.01 21.02
C PHE A 959 41.88 32.52 19.59
N ARG A 960 43.04 32.13 19.03
CA ARG A 960 43.39 32.41 17.63
C ARG A 960 42.72 31.42 16.68
N MET A 961 41.59 31.81 16.11
CA MET A 961 40.80 30.97 15.19
C MET A 961 41.52 30.60 13.86
N SER A 962 42.64 31.25 13.51
CA SER A 962 43.43 30.91 12.32
C SER A 962 44.06 29.51 12.38
N ALA A 963 44.38 29.02 13.58
CA ALA A 963 44.96 27.69 13.79
C ALA A 963 43.92 26.55 13.69
N LEU A 964 42.61 26.89 13.74
CA LEU A 964 41.52 25.92 13.73
C LEU A 964 41.47 25.09 12.43
N ALA A 965 41.83 25.68 11.28
CA ALA A 965 41.86 24.96 10.01
C ALA A 965 43.00 23.93 9.93
N HIS A 966 44.11 24.16 10.64
CA HIS A 966 45.19 23.19 10.77
C HIS A 966 44.74 22.01 11.64
N LEU A 967 44.15 22.32 12.80
CA LEU A 967 43.60 21.34 13.72
C LEU A 967 42.50 20.47 13.07
N TYR A 968 41.64 21.09 12.25
CA TYR A 968 40.62 20.39 11.46
C TYR A 968 41.22 19.30 10.55
N ARG A 969 42.33 19.61 9.85
CA ARG A 969 42.99 18.63 8.97
C ARG A 969 43.58 17.46 9.76
N GLN A 970 44.20 17.76 10.90
CA GLN A 970 44.74 16.73 11.79
C GLN A 970 43.64 15.84 12.36
N PHE A 971 42.46 16.39 12.70
CA PHE A 971 41.32 15.59 13.15
C PHE A 971 40.77 14.67 12.07
N VAL A 972 40.72 15.10 10.80
CA VAL A 972 40.31 14.22 9.69
C VAL A 972 41.28 13.05 9.55
N MET A 973 42.60 13.32 9.60
CA MET A 973 43.62 12.26 9.58
C MET A 973 43.50 11.30 10.75
N LEU A 974 43.18 11.80 11.96
CA LEU A 974 42.98 10.96 13.14
C LEU A 974 41.84 9.97 12.90
N ILE A 975 40.72 10.46 12.34
CA ILE A 975 39.54 9.63 12.10
C ILE A 975 39.80 8.58 11.01
N GLU A 976 40.59 8.91 9.98
CA GLU A 976 41.01 7.94 8.95
C GLU A 976 41.79 6.77 9.57
N TYR A 977 42.77 7.06 10.44
CA TYR A 977 43.50 6.02 11.18
C TYR A 977 42.59 5.20 12.12
N LEU A 978 41.57 5.82 12.72
CA LEU A 978 40.60 5.13 13.57
C LEU A 978 39.62 4.24 12.77
N MET A 979 39.35 4.55 11.50
CA MET A 979 38.53 3.72 10.62
C MET A 979 39.27 2.46 10.16
N GLU A 980 40.53 2.58 9.76
CA GLU A 980 41.37 1.43 9.37
C GLU A 980 41.77 0.58 10.58
N ASN A 981 41.99 1.21 11.74
CA ASN A 981 42.33 0.59 13.04
C ASN A 981 43.47 -0.45 12.92
N ASN A 982 44.45 -0.17 12.07
CA ASN A 982 45.59 -1.05 11.83
C ASN A 982 46.64 -0.89 12.94
N LYS A 983 47.30 -1.99 13.32
CA LYS A 983 48.30 -2.00 14.41
C LYS A 983 49.53 -1.17 14.09
N ASN A 984 49.89 -1.07 12.82
CA ASN A 984 51.11 -0.43 12.36
C ASN A 984 51.06 1.10 12.42
N ASP A 985 49.86 1.68 12.53
CA ASP A 985 49.67 3.13 12.49
C ASP A 985 49.76 3.78 13.89
N ARG A 986 50.05 2.99 14.93
CA ARG A 986 50.06 3.48 16.32
C ARG A 986 51.03 4.63 16.52
N ASP A 987 52.23 4.53 15.98
CA ASP A 987 53.26 5.57 16.13
C ASP A 987 52.84 6.86 15.41
N GLN A 988 52.16 6.74 14.26
CA GLN A 988 51.61 7.88 13.52
C GLN A 988 50.47 8.55 14.28
N VAL A 989 49.60 7.78 14.93
CA VAL A 989 48.54 8.31 15.80
C VAL A 989 49.12 9.05 17.01
N VAL A 990 50.18 8.53 17.63
CA VAL A 990 50.88 9.19 18.74
C VAL A 990 51.46 10.53 18.31
N ILE A 991 52.17 10.57 17.17
CA ILE A 991 52.73 11.80 16.59
C ILE A 991 51.61 12.80 16.31
N LEU A 992 50.51 12.33 15.71
CA LEU A 992 49.37 13.18 15.39
C LEU A 992 48.74 13.81 16.65
N PHE A 993 48.63 13.07 17.77
CA PHE A 993 48.15 13.61 19.04
C PHE A 993 49.11 14.65 19.64
N GLN A 994 50.42 14.45 19.52
CA GLN A 994 51.42 15.43 19.94
C GLN A 994 51.32 16.70 19.11
N ASP A 995 51.23 16.58 17.78
CA ASP A 995 51.08 17.71 16.87
C ASP A 995 49.77 18.47 17.13
N MET A 996 48.66 17.77 17.42
CA MET A 996 47.39 18.41 17.79
C MET A 996 47.50 19.17 19.11
N LEU A 997 48.18 18.61 20.12
CA LEU A 997 48.39 19.28 21.41
C LEU A 997 49.29 20.52 21.26
N GLU A 998 50.32 20.43 20.43
CA GLU A 998 51.20 21.57 20.12
C GLU A 998 50.41 22.70 19.45
N VAL A 999 49.58 22.39 18.45
CA VAL A 999 48.74 23.39 17.76
C VAL A 999 47.75 24.03 18.73
N VAL A 1000 47.11 23.26 19.62
CA VAL A 1000 46.18 23.82 20.61
C VAL A 1000 46.91 24.73 21.61
N THR A 1001 48.06 24.33 22.12
CA THR A 1001 48.76 25.07 23.18
C THR A 1001 49.57 26.27 22.67
N ARG A 1002 50.19 26.18 21.48
CA ARG A 1002 51.05 27.25 20.94
C ARG A 1002 50.35 28.16 19.95
N ASP A 1003 49.46 27.60 19.13
CA ASP A 1003 48.88 28.32 18.00
C ASP A 1003 47.44 28.77 18.26
N LEU A 1004 46.70 28.09 19.15
CA LEU A 1004 45.29 28.37 19.45
C LEU A 1004 45.10 29.19 20.75
N MET A 1005 45.73 28.79 21.86
CA MET A 1005 45.64 29.46 23.18
C MET A 1005 46.55 30.71 23.26
N MET A 1006 46.09 31.77 23.91
CA MET A 1006 46.91 32.97 24.17
C MET A 1006 47.75 32.80 25.45
N ALA A 1007 48.79 33.63 25.60
CA ALA A 1007 49.86 33.42 26.58
C ALA A 1007 49.41 33.30 28.05
N ASP A 1008 48.31 33.97 28.44
CA ASP A 1008 47.85 34.01 29.83
C ASP A 1008 47.21 32.68 30.30
N GLU A 1009 46.64 31.88 29.40
CA GLU A 1009 46.06 30.56 29.71
C GLU A 1009 47.14 29.46 29.74
N LEU A 1010 48.26 29.67 29.04
CA LEU A 1010 49.37 28.73 28.95
C LEU A 1010 50.09 28.59 30.29
N ASP A 1011 50.20 29.68 31.06
CA ASP A 1011 50.82 29.70 32.38
C ASP A 1011 50.10 28.79 33.39
N HIS A 1012 48.78 28.61 33.25
CA HIS A 1012 47.99 27.68 34.07
C HIS A 1012 48.25 26.21 33.72
N ILE A 1013 48.37 25.87 32.44
CA ILE A 1013 48.74 24.51 32.00
C ILE A 1013 50.17 24.18 32.45
N VAL A 1014 51.09 25.13 32.34
CA VAL A 1014 52.48 24.97 32.80
C VAL A 1014 52.55 24.78 34.32
N SER A 1015 51.67 25.44 35.10
CA SER A 1015 51.61 25.28 36.56
C SER A 1015 51.17 23.88 37.01
N LEU A 1016 50.31 23.21 36.23
CA LEU A 1016 49.83 21.84 36.47
C LEU A 1016 50.91 20.77 36.19
N VAL A 1017 51.94 21.09 35.40
CA VAL A 1017 52.96 20.15 34.87
C VAL A 1017 54.26 20.14 35.70
N HIS A 1018 54.24 20.47 37.00
CA HIS A 1018 55.47 20.52 37.82
C HIS A 1018 56.16 19.15 38.03
N SER A 1019 57.09 18.79 37.13
CA SER A 1019 58.40 18.16 37.41
C SER A 1019 59.19 17.97 36.10
N ASP A 1020 60.31 18.69 35.92
CA ASP A 1020 61.52 18.39 35.10
C ASP A 1020 61.44 17.56 33.78
N LEU A 1021 60.29 17.43 33.13
CA LEU A 1021 60.14 16.82 31.80
C LEU A 1021 59.50 17.80 30.82
N ASP A 1022 60.20 17.95 29.71
CA ASP A 1022 59.85 18.75 28.54
C ASP A 1022 58.37 18.52 28.14
N ILE A 1023 57.58 19.59 28.03
CA ILE A 1023 56.19 19.60 27.52
C ILE A 1023 56.08 18.95 26.11
N ARG A 1024 57.22 18.69 25.48
CA ARG A 1024 57.39 18.06 24.17
C ARG A 1024 57.05 16.56 24.11
N GLN A 1025 56.85 15.85 25.23
CA GLN A 1025 56.72 14.37 25.21
C GLN A 1025 55.56 13.71 26.02
N PRO A 1026 54.34 14.30 26.13
CA PRO A 1026 53.27 13.75 26.98
C PRO A 1026 52.66 12.43 26.51
N PHE A 1027 52.97 11.95 25.29
CA PHE A 1027 52.40 10.71 24.75
C PHE A 1027 53.45 9.63 24.41
N THR A 1028 54.64 9.68 25.01
CA THR A 1028 55.79 8.82 24.64
C THR A 1028 55.79 7.40 25.27
N SER A 1029 54.85 7.11 26.19
CA SER A 1029 54.79 5.81 26.89
C SER A 1029 53.84 4.82 26.21
N GLU A 1030 54.21 3.53 26.19
CA GLU A 1030 53.40 2.39 25.70
C GLU A 1030 51.99 2.29 26.35
N VAL A 1031 51.76 3.01 27.46
CA VAL A 1031 50.56 2.95 28.32
C VAL A 1031 49.60 4.14 28.09
N ALA A 1032 49.98 5.17 27.32
CA ALA A 1032 49.22 6.43 27.26
C ALA A 1032 47.96 6.38 26.36
N LEU A 1033 47.98 5.63 25.26
CA LEU A 1033 46.93 5.60 24.24
C LEU A 1033 46.37 4.20 23.98
N ARG A 1034 45.03 4.11 23.91
CA ARG A 1034 44.25 2.91 23.61
C ARG A 1034 44.08 2.70 22.10
N PHE A 1035 45.19 2.48 21.38
CA PHE A 1035 45.20 2.19 19.94
C PHE A 1035 46.07 0.97 19.61
N PRO A 1036 45.58 -0.02 18.82
CA PRO A 1036 44.24 -0.10 18.23
C PRO A 1036 43.16 -0.38 19.29
N VAL A 1037 41.92 0.03 19.02
CA VAL A 1037 40.79 -0.25 19.90
C VAL A 1037 40.49 -1.75 19.85
N VAL A 1038 40.70 -2.46 20.97
CA VAL A 1038 40.46 -3.91 21.07
C VAL A 1038 38.94 -4.15 21.18
N GLN A 1039 38.35 -4.83 20.18
CA GLN A 1039 36.91 -5.09 20.03
C GLN A 1039 36.04 -3.81 19.99
N PRO A 1040 36.13 -3.00 18.92
CA PRO A 1040 35.26 -1.85 18.76
C PRO A 1040 33.80 -2.32 18.68
N THR A 1041 32.96 -1.86 19.61
CA THR A 1041 31.51 -2.05 19.56
C THR A 1041 30.97 -1.50 18.23
N GLU A 1042 29.92 -2.08 17.66
CA GLU A 1042 29.28 -1.54 16.43
C GLU A 1042 28.92 -0.05 16.57
N ALA A 1043 28.41 0.35 17.74
CA ALA A 1043 28.12 1.75 18.07
C ALA A 1043 29.36 2.68 18.02
N TRP A 1044 30.56 2.15 18.27
CA TRP A 1044 31.81 2.90 18.17
C TRP A 1044 32.20 3.10 16.71
N ARG A 1045 32.07 2.06 15.87
CA ARG A 1045 32.32 2.15 14.42
C ARG A 1045 31.35 3.13 13.75
N GLU A 1046 30.05 3.00 14.04
CA GLU A 1046 29.02 3.92 13.53
C GLU A 1046 29.30 5.37 13.91
N LYS A 1047 29.77 5.62 15.15
CA LYS A 1047 30.11 6.96 15.63
C LYS A 1047 31.31 7.55 14.89
N ILE A 1048 32.34 6.75 14.62
CA ILE A 1048 33.52 7.17 13.84
C ILE A 1048 33.15 7.43 12.38
N GLU A 1049 32.46 6.50 11.73
CA GLU A 1049 32.01 6.63 10.32
C GLU A 1049 31.11 7.87 10.15
N ARG A 1050 30.19 8.09 11.09
CA ARG A 1050 29.33 9.28 11.08
C ARG A 1050 30.15 10.57 11.21
N LEU A 1051 31.12 10.61 12.12
CA LEU A 1051 31.96 11.80 12.30
C LEU A 1051 32.83 12.05 11.05
N TYR A 1052 33.38 10.99 10.45
CA TYR A 1052 34.09 11.07 9.19
C TYR A 1052 33.21 11.67 8.09
N LEU A 1053 31.97 11.21 7.96
CA LEU A 1053 31.02 11.76 7.00
C LEU A 1053 30.71 13.23 7.31
N LEU A 1054 30.47 13.62 8.56
CA LEU A 1054 30.20 15.01 8.91
C LEU A 1054 31.34 15.96 8.50
N LEU A 1055 32.59 15.52 8.65
CA LEU A 1055 33.78 16.30 8.31
C LEU A 1055 34.09 16.28 6.81
N THR A 1056 33.97 15.13 6.14
CA THR A 1056 34.45 14.99 4.75
C THR A 1056 33.39 15.25 3.69
N THR A 1057 32.12 15.36 4.07
CA THR A 1057 31.01 15.50 3.11
C THR A 1057 31.01 16.88 2.43
N LYS A 1058 31.34 16.88 1.14
CA LYS A 1058 31.36 18.06 0.24
C LYS A 1058 29.98 18.39 -0.34
N GLU A 1059 29.92 19.48 -1.12
CA GLU A 1059 28.71 19.95 -1.83
C GLU A 1059 28.08 18.91 -2.77
N SER A 1060 28.81 17.90 -3.23
CA SER A 1060 28.26 16.81 -4.05
C SER A 1060 27.18 15.99 -3.31
N ALA A 1061 27.14 16.05 -1.98
CA ALA A 1061 26.06 15.42 -1.20
C ALA A 1061 24.75 16.21 -1.24
N MET A 1062 24.73 17.41 -1.85
CA MET A 1062 23.51 18.19 -2.00
C MET A 1062 22.50 17.52 -2.95
N ASP A 1063 23.00 16.65 -3.82
CA ASP A 1063 22.26 15.88 -4.83
C ASP A 1063 21.87 14.47 -4.35
N VAL A 1064 22.06 14.11 -3.07
CA VAL A 1064 21.75 12.77 -2.56
C VAL A 1064 20.27 12.65 -2.16
N PRO A 1065 19.56 11.57 -2.58
CA PRO A 1065 20.02 10.46 -3.41
C PRO A 1065 20.12 10.84 -4.89
N SER A 1066 21.11 10.32 -5.62
CA SER A 1066 21.35 10.63 -7.04
C SER A 1066 20.30 10.02 -7.99
N ASN A 1067 19.81 8.82 -7.68
CA ASN A 1067 18.80 8.11 -8.49
C ASN A 1067 17.45 8.85 -8.53
N LEU A 1068 16.89 8.99 -9.74
CA LEU A 1068 15.66 9.73 -9.98
C LEU A 1068 14.42 9.08 -9.33
N GLU A 1069 14.35 7.75 -9.28
CA GLU A 1069 13.24 7.03 -8.68
C GLU A 1069 13.25 7.17 -7.15
N ALA A 1070 14.42 7.09 -6.52
CA ALA A 1070 14.60 7.37 -5.09
C ALA A 1070 14.14 8.80 -4.74
N ARG A 1071 14.61 9.81 -5.51
CA ARG A 1071 14.20 11.22 -5.35
C ARG A 1071 12.69 11.38 -5.46
N ARG A 1072 12.08 10.75 -6.48
CA ARG A 1072 10.63 10.80 -6.71
C ARG A 1072 9.87 10.20 -5.53
N ARG A 1073 10.27 9.02 -5.04
CA ARG A 1073 9.59 8.32 -3.93
C ARG A 1073 9.69 9.11 -2.62
N ILE A 1074 10.87 9.64 -2.27
CA ILE A 1074 11.04 10.47 -1.06
C ILE A 1074 10.24 11.78 -1.16
N SER A 1075 10.28 12.45 -2.31
CA SER A 1075 9.53 13.70 -2.53
C SER A 1075 8.03 13.48 -2.47
N PHE A 1076 7.55 12.39 -3.07
CA PHE A 1076 6.13 12.02 -3.02
C PHE A 1076 5.70 11.67 -1.59
N PHE A 1077 6.49 10.86 -0.89
CA PHE A 1077 6.21 10.46 0.48
C PHE A 1077 6.18 11.67 1.43
N SER A 1078 7.21 12.51 1.40
CA SER A 1078 7.25 13.75 2.19
C SER A 1078 6.10 14.69 1.86
N SER A 1079 5.79 14.90 0.58
CA SER A 1079 4.65 15.73 0.17
C SER A 1079 3.33 15.16 0.70
N SER A 1080 3.14 13.84 0.70
CA SER A 1080 1.91 13.21 1.16
C SER A 1080 1.61 13.49 2.64
N LEU A 1081 2.64 13.58 3.49
CA LEU A 1081 2.49 13.88 4.92
C LEU A 1081 1.97 15.30 5.18
N PHE A 1082 2.14 16.23 4.26
CA PHE A 1082 1.58 17.57 4.38
C PHE A 1082 0.20 17.72 3.74
N MET A 1083 -0.30 16.66 3.10
CA MET A 1083 -1.67 16.59 2.58
C MET A 1083 -2.66 16.24 3.69
N ASP A 1084 -3.95 16.44 3.42
CA ASP A 1084 -5.00 15.99 4.32
C ASP A 1084 -5.17 14.46 4.23
N ILE A 1085 -4.49 13.74 5.14
CA ILE A 1085 -4.61 12.29 5.30
C ILE A 1085 -5.64 11.97 6.41
N PRO A 1086 -6.59 11.04 6.19
CA PRO A 1086 -7.47 10.57 7.25
C PRO A 1086 -6.68 9.81 8.32
N LYS A 1087 -6.95 10.06 9.59
CA LYS A 1087 -6.27 9.36 10.69
C LYS A 1087 -6.53 7.86 10.63
N ALA A 1088 -5.45 7.08 10.61
CA ALA A 1088 -5.52 5.63 10.65
C ALA A 1088 -5.87 5.16 12.07
N PRO A 1089 -6.73 4.14 12.22
CA PRO A 1089 -6.92 3.47 13.50
C PRO A 1089 -5.68 2.62 13.82
N ASN A 1090 -5.44 2.31 15.10
CA ASN A 1090 -4.35 1.42 15.51
C ASN A 1090 -4.41 0.07 14.74
N VAL A 1091 -3.26 -0.57 14.50
CA VAL A 1091 -3.18 -1.82 13.70
C VAL A 1091 -4.12 -2.91 14.23
N HIS A 1092 -4.26 -3.03 15.55
CA HIS A 1092 -5.18 -4.01 16.17
C HIS A 1092 -6.67 -3.78 15.85
N SER A 1093 -7.03 -2.56 15.47
CA SER A 1093 -8.39 -2.13 15.11
C SER A 1093 -8.61 -2.01 13.59
N MET A 1094 -7.57 -2.28 12.79
CA MET A 1094 -7.60 -2.20 11.33
C MET A 1094 -8.48 -3.30 10.71
N LEU A 1095 -9.08 -2.99 9.55
CA LEU A 1095 -9.69 -4.01 8.70
C LEU A 1095 -8.64 -4.97 8.13
N SER A 1096 -8.76 -6.26 8.43
CA SER A 1096 -7.99 -7.25 7.66
C SER A 1096 -8.39 -7.16 6.20
N PHE A 1097 -7.40 -7.30 5.34
CA PHE A 1097 -7.59 -7.42 3.91
C PHE A 1097 -6.72 -8.58 3.44
N SER A 1098 -7.23 -9.32 2.46
CA SER A 1098 -6.50 -10.36 1.75
C SER A 1098 -6.35 -9.89 0.33
N VAL A 1099 -5.16 -10.04 -0.23
CA VAL A 1099 -4.92 -9.70 -1.63
C VAL A 1099 -4.99 -10.99 -2.43
N LEU A 1100 -5.90 -11.03 -3.40
CA LEU A 1100 -6.01 -12.11 -4.37
C LEU A 1100 -5.25 -11.68 -5.61
N THR A 1101 -4.10 -12.29 -5.86
CA THR A 1101 -3.36 -12.08 -7.10
C THR A 1101 -3.89 -13.10 -8.11
N PRO A 1102 -4.60 -12.68 -9.18
CA PRO A 1102 -4.98 -13.62 -10.23
C PRO A 1102 -3.72 -14.23 -10.83
N HIS A 1103 -3.65 -15.56 -10.84
CA HIS A 1103 -2.55 -16.28 -11.48
C HIS A 1103 -2.70 -16.13 -13.00
N TYR A 1104 -2.02 -15.14 -13.57
CA TYR A 1104 -1.84 -15.03 -15.01
C TYR A 1104 -0.82 -16.08 -15.48
N ARG A 1105 -0.76 -16.36 -16.78
CA ARG A 1105 0.28 -17.20 -17.40
C ARG A 1105 1.70 -16.59 -17.32
N GLU A 1106 1.90 -15.54 -16.54
CA GLU A 1106 3.17 -14.83 -16.38
C GLU A 1106 4.01 -15.53 -15.32
N GLU A 1107 5.28 -15.77 -15.61
CA GLU A 1107 6.23 -16.35 -14.66
C GLU A 1107 6.61 -15.35 -13.56
N VAL A 1108 6.82 -15.84 -12.34
CA VAL A 1108 7.13 -14.99 -11.17
C VAL A 1108 8.61 -14.61 -11.11
N LEU A 1109 9.49 -15.40 -11.71
CA LEU A 1109 10.93 -15.14 -11.77
C LEU A 1109 11.42 -15.49 -13.16
N PHE A 1110 12.25 -14.64 -13.76
CA PHE A 1110 12.91 -14.99 -15.00
C PHE A 1110 13.84 -16.20 -14.82
N HIS A 1111 13.87 -17.06 -15.83
CA HIS A 1111 14.91 -18.06 -15.97
C HIS A 1111 16.19 -17.42 -16.52
N LEU A 1112 17.36 -17.92 -16.11
CA LEU A 1112 18.65 -17.40 -16.57
C LEU A 1112 18.77 -17.45 -18.09
N HIS A 1113 18.33 -18.58 -18.69
CA HIS A 1113 18.29 -18.75 -20.13
C HIS A 1113 17.55 -17.61 -20.85
N ASP A 1114 16.42 -17.15 -20.31
CA ASP A 1114 15.61 -16.09 -20.95
C ASP A 1114 16.21 -14.70 -20.77
N LEU A 1115 17.06 -14.51 -19.75
CA LEU A 1115 17.81 -13.28 -19.55
C LEU A 1115 18.96 -13.14 -20.56
N GLU A 1116 19.55 -14.27 -20.95
CA GLU A 1116 20.71 -14.33 -21.85
C GLU A 1116 20.33 -14.55 -23.31
N ALA A 1117 19.17 -15.15 -23.56
CA ALA A 1117 18.68 -15.40 -24.90
C ALA A 1117 18.66 -14.10 -25.72
N PRO A 1118 19.37 -14.07 -26.88
CA PRO A 1118 19.40 -12.88 -27.71
C PRO A 1118 18.02 -12.67 -28.37
N ASN A 1119 17.53 -11.43 -28.32
CA ASN A 1119 16.36 -11.00 -29.07
C ASN A 1119 16.66 -10.93 -30.58
N GLU A 1120 15.67 -10.60 -31.41
CA GLU A 1120 15.82 -10.47 -32.89
C GLU A 1120 16.96 -9.52 -33.30
N ASP A 1121 17.34 -8.56 -32.44
CA ASP A 1121 18.42 -7.60 -32.65
C ASP A 1121 19.80 -8.07 -32.09
N GLY A 1122 19.91 -9.29 -31.58
CA GLY A 1122 21.15 -9.87 -31.04
C GLY A 1122 21.54 -9.42 -29.62
N ALA A 1123 20.72 -8.59 -28.96
CA ALA A 1123 20.92 -8.16 -27.58
C ALA A 1123 20.13 -9.03 -26.59
N SER A 1124 20.75 -9.39 -25.46
CA SER A 1124 20.08 -10.11 -24.37
C SER A 1124 19.21 -9.18 -23.53
N LEU A 1125 18.20 -9.74 -22.84
CA LEU A 1125 17.35 -8.98 -21.93
C LEU A 1125 18.14 -8.40 -20.76
N LEU A 1126 19.16 -9.13 -20.27
CA LEU A 1126 20.06 -8.64 -19.21
C LEU A 1126 20.83 -7.39 -19.66
N SER A 1127 21.45 -7.41 -20.84
CA SER A 1127 22.18 -6.25 -21.36
C SER A 1127 21.26 -5.04 -21.57
N TYR A 1128 20.00 -5.26 -21.95
CA TYR A 1128 19.01 -4.20 -22.04
C TYR A 1128 18.70 -3.57 -20.67
N LEU A 1129 18.50 -4.39 -19.62
CA LEU A 1129 18.24 -3.90 -18.26
C LEU A 1129 19.44 -3.14 -17.69
N GLN A 1130 20.67 -3.60 -17.94
CA GLN A 1130 21.89 -2.90 -17.53
C GLN A 1130 22.03 -1.53 -18.20
N GLN A 1131 21.65 -1.39 -19.48
CA GLN A 1131 21.67 -0.11 -20.19
C GLN A 1131 20.58 0.86 -19.73
N MET A 1132 19.41 0.33 -19.34
CA MET A 1132 18.30 1.15 -18.84
C MET A 1132 18.51 1.63 -17.40
N PHE A 1133 19.18 0.83 -16.56
CA PHE A 1133 19.39 1.11 -15.13
C PHE A 1133 20.88 1.00 -14.72
N PRO A 1134 21.77 1.85 -15.28
CA PRO A 1134 23.21 1.72 -15.08
C PRO A 1134 23.66 2.06 -13.65
N ASP A 1135 22.97 3.01 -13.01
CA ASP A 1135 23.17 3.41 -11.62
C ASP A 1135 22.72 2.31 -10.65
N GLU A 1136 21.56 1.73 -10.88
CA GLU A 1136 21.04 0.63 -10.04
C GLU A 1136 21.87 -0.65 -10.20
N TRP A 1137 22.41 -0.91 -11.40
CA TRP A 1137 23.33 -2.03 -11.62
C TRP A 1137 24.63 -1.87 -10.83
N LYS A 1138 25.20 -0.66 -10.79
CA LYS A 1138 26.39 -0.37 -9.99
C LYS A 1138 26.12 -0.58 -8.49
N ASN A 1139 24.98 -0.12 -7.99
CA ASN A 1139 24.58 -0.31 -6.59
C ASN A 1139 24.33 -1.77 -6.23
N PHE A 1140 23.86 -2.57 -7.20
CA PHE A 1140 23.68 -4.02 -7.07
C PHE A 1140 25.02 -4.75 -6.94
N LEU A 1141 25.98 -4.46 -7.82
CA LEU A 1141 27.34 -5.01 -7.73
C LEU A 1141 28.00 -4.63 -6.40
N GLU A 1142 27.83 -3.39 -5.96
CA GLU A 1142 28.31 -2.92 -4.64
C GLU A 1142 27.64 -3.67 -3.47
N ARG A 1143 26.38 -4.10 -3.61
CA ARG A 1143 25.66 -4.84 -2.55
C ARG A 1143 26.20 -6.24 -2.36
N ILE A 1144 26.48 -6.89 -3.48
CA ILE A 1144 26.94 -8.27 -3.53
C ILE A 1144 28.44 -8.36 -3.25
N GLY A 1145 29.20 -7.30 -3.57
CA GLY A 1145 30.64 -7.27 -3.42
C GLY A 1145 31.39 -7.88 -4.63
N CYS A 1146 30.73 -7.95 -5.79
CA CYS A 1146 31.34 -8.44 -7.04
C CYS A 1146 31.86 -7.29 -7.90
N ALA A 1147 33.01 -7.48 -8.54
CA ALA A 1147 33.62 -6.48 -9.42
C ALA A 1147 33.22 -6.68 -10.89
N SER A 1148 32.78 -7.88 -11.28
CA SER A 1148 32.50 -8.25 -12.68
C SER A 1148 31.21 -9.08 -12.84
N ASP A 1149 30.64 -9.09 -14.06
CA ASP A 1149 29.44 -9.87 -14.42
C ASP A 1149 29.71 -11.40 -14.45
N GLU A 1150 30.99 -11.79 -14.58
CA GLU A 1150 31.40 -13.20 -14.62
C GLU A 1150 31.37 -13.84 -13.22
N GLU A 1151 31.76 -13.09 -12.18
CA GLU A 1151 31.71 -13.53 -10.76
C GLU A 1151 30.29 -13.84 -10.29
N LEU A 1152 29.26 -13.19 -10.86
CA LEU A 1152 27.86 -13.43 -10.51
C LEU A 1152 27.37 -14.84 -10.91
N ARG A 1153 28.12 -15.53 -11.78
CA ARG A 1153 27.81 -16.87 -12.31
C ARG A 1153 28.54 -17.99 -11.57
N GLU A 1154 29.42 -17.64 -10.63
CA GLU A 1154 30.27 -18.61 -9.94
C GLU A 1154 29.56 -19.37 -8.81
N SER A 1155 28.43 -18.86 -8.30
CA SER A 1155 27.64 -19.55 -7.28
C SER A 1155 26.13 -19.47 -7.54
N GLU A 1156 25.41 -20.53 -7.17
CA GLU A 1156 23.95 -20.61 -7.28
C GLU A 1156 23.24 -19.48 -6.49
N GLU A 1157 23.80 -19.05 -5.35
CA GLU A 1157 23.22 -17.96 -4.55
C GLU A 1157 23.31 -16.60 -5.28
N LEU A 1158 24.41 -16.35 -5.99
CA LEU A 1158 24.60 -15.12 -6.78
C LEU A 1158 23.73 -15.12 -8.03
N GLU A 1159 23.54 -16.28 -8.66
CA GLU A 1159 22.65 -16.44 -9.80
C GLU A 1159 21.19 -16.14 -9.41
N GLU A 1160 20.73 -16.60 -8.25
CA GLU A 1160 19.41 -16.29 -7.73
C GLU A 1160 19.21 -14.78 -7.49
N GLU A 1161 20.21 -14.10 -6.91
CA GLU A 1161 20.18 -12.64 -6.70
C GLU A 1161 20.11 -11.88 -8.03
N LEU A 1162 20.84 -12.33 -9.06
CA LEU A 1162 20.76 -11.76 -10.41
C LEU A 1162 19.36 -11.91 -11.02
N ARG A 1163 18.78 -13.12 -10.92
CA ARG A 1163 17.42 -13.41 -11.41
C ARG A 1163 16.37 -12.57 -10.69
N LEU A 1164 16.51 -12.39 -9.38
CA LEU A 1164 15.65 -11.52 -8.58
C LEU A 1164 15.79 -10.05 -9.02
N TRP A 1165 17.02 -9.55 -9.17
CA TRP A 1165 17.29 -8.18 -9.61
C TRP A 1165 16.61 -7.86 -10.95
N ALA A 1166 16.72 -8.77 -11.93
CA ALA A 1166 16.09 -8.63 -13.23
C ALA A 1166 14.55 -8.74 -13.14
N SER A 1167 14.03 -9.70 -12.37
CA SER A 1167 12.60 -9.91 -12.19
C SER A 1167 11.92 -8.76 -11.43
N TYR A 1168 12.64 -8.01 -10.61
CA TYR A 1168 12.09 -6.82 -9.98
C TYR A 1168 11.92 -5.63 -10.94
N ARG A 1169 12.49 -5.69 -12.14
CA ARG A 1169 12.45 -4.64 -13.17
C ARG A 1169 11.67 -5.04 -14.42
N GLY A 1170 11.50 -6.34 -14.67
CA GLY A 1170 10.72 -6.88 -15.79
C GLY A 1170 9.26 -7.20 -15.47
N PRO A 1171 8.93 -8.38 -14.92
CA PRO A 1171 7.56 -8.90 -14.84
C PRO A 1171 6.68 -8.10 -13.87
N THR A 1172 5.41 -7.93 -14.26
CA THR A 1172 4.45 -7.16 -13.48
C THR A 1172 4.01 -7.93 -12.22
N LEU A 1173 3.86 -9.25 -12.34
CA LEU A 1173 3.48 -10.12 -11.24
C LEU A 1173 4.48 -10.06 -10.07
N THR A 1174 5.78 -10.20 -10.34
CA THR A 1174 6.85 -10.14 -9.32
C THR A 1174 6.84 -8.81 -8.58
N ARG A 1175 6.73 -7.70 -9.32
CA ARG A 1175 6.66 -6.35 -8.75
C ARG A 1175 5.42 -6.17 -7.87
N THR A 1176 4.30 -6.76 -8.27
CA THR A 1176 3.07 -6.73 -7.48
C THR A 1176 3.24 -7.52 -6.18
N VAL A 1177 3.79 -8.74 -6.25
CA VAL A 1177 4.09 -9.58 -5.08
C VAL A 1177 5.06 -8.87 -4.13
N ARG A 1178 6.13 -8.27 -4.65
CA ARG A 1178 7.09 -7.47 -3.87
C ARG A 1178 6.42 -6.29 -3.17
N GLY A 1179 5.55 -5.56 -3.86
CA GLY A 1179 4.75 -4.49 -3.26
C GLY A 1179 3.85 -4.97 -2.11
N MET A 1180 3.26 -6.15 -2.23
CA MET A 1180 2.48 -6.75 -1.14
C MET A 1180 3.36 -7.12 0.06
N MET A 1181 4.58 -7.61 -0.18
CA MET A 1181 5.54 -7.87 0.89
C MET A 1181 5.93 -6.59 1.64
N TYR A 1182 5.98 -5.44 0.97
CA TYR A 1182 6.19 -4.15 1.62
C TYR A 1182 5.04 -3.73 2.52
N TYR A 1183 3.79 -3.99 2.12
CA TYR A 1183 2.66 -3.77 3.03
C TYR A 1183 2.77 -4.60 4.30
N LYS A 1184 3.20 -5.86 4.18
CA LYS A 1184 3.45 -6.70 5.36
C LYS A 1184 4.53 -6.09 6.26
N LYS A 1185 5.73 -5.79 5.71
CA LYS A 1185 6.84 -5.16 6.47
C LYS A 1185 6.38 -3.85 7.14
N ALA A 1186 5.64 -3.01 6.42
CA ALA A 1186 5.12 -1.75 6.94
C ALA A 1186 4.11 -1.93 8.07
N LEU A 1187 3.21 -2.92 7.96
CA LEU A 1187 2.25 -3.23 9.03
C LEU A 1187 2.92 -3.82 10.26
N GLU A 1188 3.96 -4.64 10.11
CA GLU A 1188 4.78 -5.16 11.21
C GLU A 1188 5.49 -4.02 11.94
N LEU A 1189 6.06 -3.07 11.20
CA LEU A 1189 6.70 -1.88 11.75
C LEU A 1189 5.69 -0.97 12.47
N GLN A 1190 4.54 -0.69 11.86
CA GLN A 1190 3.49 0.10 12.49
C GLN A 1190 2.95 -0.57 13.76
N ALA A 1191 2.74 -1.90 13.71
CA ALA A 1191 2.32 -2.69 14.87
C ALA A 1191 3.32 -2.59 16.03
N PHE A 1192 4.61 -2.68 15.72
CA PHE A 1192 5.67 -2.51 16.71
C PHE A 1192 5.61 -1.11 17.35
N LEU A 1193 5.47 -0.06 16.53
CA LEU A 1193 5.41 1.32 17.02
C LEU A 1193 4.14 1.62 17.84
N ASP A 1194 2.99 1.03 17.49
CA ASP A 1194 1.72 1.15 18.24
C ASP A 1194 1.78 0.47 19.62
N MET A 1195 2.61 -0.56 19.79
CA MET A 1195 2.64 -1.39 21.01
C MET A 1195 3.85 -1.15 21.93
N SER A 1196 4.92 -0.53 21.43
CA SER A 1196 6.17 -0.37 22.16
C SER A 1196 6.02 0.60 23.32
N ARG A 1197 6.54 0.23 24.50
CA ARG A 1197 6.71 1.16 25.63
C ARG A 1197 7.87 2.12 25.35
N ASP A 1198 7.88 3.25 26.04
CA ASP A 1198 8.87 4.31 25.80
C ASP A 1198 10.32 3.82 25.99
N GLU A 1199 10.58 2.81 26.85
CA GLU A 1199 11.89 2.20 27.01
C GLU A 1199 12.31 1.29 25.84
N ASP A 1200 11.35 0.59 25.21
CA ASP A 1200 11.59 -0.30 24.07
C ASP A 1200 11.78 0.48 22.76
N LEU A 1201 11.21 1.69 22.68
CA LEU A 1201 11.48 2.63 21.59
C LEU A 1201 12.93 3.13 21.61
N MET A 1202 13.58 3.17 22.78
CA MET A 1202 14.93 3.72 22.96
C MET A 1202 16.04 2.66 22.87
N LYS A 1203 15.71 1.37 22.99
CA LYS A 1203 16.62 0.27 22.61
C LYS A 1203 16.62 0.17 21.09
N GLY A 1204 17.79 0.31 20.46
CA GLY A 1204 17.98 0.38 19.00
C GLY A 1204 17.55 -0.89 18.24
N ASN A 1205 18.08 -1.08 17.02
CA ASN A 1205 17.69 -2.18 16.12
C ASN A 1205 17.88 -3.59 16.70
N GLU A 1206 18.70 -3.80 17.74
CA GLU A 1206 18.92 -5.12 18.36
C GLU A 1206 17.61 -5.85 18.74
N ALA A 1207 16.56 -5.14 19.14
CA ALA A 1207 15.26 -5.75 19.45
C ALA A 1207 14.43 -6.15 18.21
N MET A 1208 14.70 -5.53 17.06
CA MET A 1208 13.96 -5.72 15.81
C MET A 1208 14.74 -6.62 14.83
N GLU A 1209 16.06 -6.46 14.70
CA GLU A 1209 16.94 -7.33 13.91
C GLU A 1209 17.08 -8.73 14.49
N SER A 1210 17.07 -8.90 15.81
CA SER A 1210 16.95 -10.23 16.43
C SER A 1210 15.64 -10.95 16.04
N SER A 1211 14.61 -10.19 15.62
CA SER A 1211 13.36 -10.76 15.09
C SER A 1211 13.39 -11.03 13.58
N TYR A 1212 14.19 -10.30 12.80
CA TYR A 1212 14.34 -10.46 11.34
C TYR A 1212 15.41 -11.50 10.95
N THR A 1213 16.55 -11.54 11.63
CA THR A 1213 17.64 -12.51 11.39
C THR A 1213 17.22 -13.95 11.69
N ASP A 1214 16.33 -14.15 12.66
CA ASP A 1214 15.74 -15.45 12.98
C ASP A 1214 14.79 -15.95 11.85
N ASN A 1215 14.29 -15.04 11.00
CA ASN A 1215 13.46 -15.36 9.83
C ASN A 1215 14.29 -15.68 8.57
N SER A 1216 15.48 -15.10 8.38
CA SER A 1216 16.31 -15.40 7.20
C SER A 1216 16.92 -16.82 7.27
N ARG A 1217 17.33 -17.27 8.46
CA ARG A 1217 17.81 -18.64 8.68
C ARG A 1217 16.73 -19.71 8.46
N HIS A 1218 15.46 -19.36 8.56
CA HIS A 1218 14.34 -20.28 8.31
C HIS A 1218 13.81 -20.26 6.87
N ARG A 1219 14.20 -19.28 6.04
CA ARG A 1219 13.89 -19.33 4.60
C ARG A 1219 14.76 -20.34 3.84
N LYS A 1220 15.97 -20.64 4.31
CA LYS A 1220 16.83 -21.70 3.75
C LYS A 1220 16.32 -23.13 4.03
N PHE A 1221 15.20 -23.30 4.74
CA PHE A 1221 14.65 -24.62 5.11
C PHE A 1221 13.19 -24.83 4.66
N ARG A 1222 12.75 -24.16 3.60
CA ARG A 1222 11.41 -24.39 3.04
C ARG A 1222 11.41 -24.54 1.54
#